data_AF-A0A9D7QWF8-F1
#
_entry.id   AF-A0A9D7QWF8-F1
#
_cell.length_a   1.000
_cell.length_b   1.000
_cell.length_c   1.000
_cell.angle_alpha   90.00
_cell.angle_beta   90.00
_cell.angle_gamma   90.00
#
_symmetry.space_group_name_H-M   'P 1'
#
loop_
_entity.id
_entity.type
_entity.pdbx_description
1 polymer ?
#
loop_
_entity_poly.entity_id
_entity_poly.type
_entity_poly.pdbx_seq_one_letter_code
_entity_poly.pdbx_strand_id
1 'polypeptide(L)'
;MTAVDGFIANVGQWPSEVLYMARQNGTNVWITRTGVVEDRFAIAASSGVRSGIVIREAFQNVNLRSVASSGPEVSRVSFIKGNDPNNWYSATVHSYVAVMDLYPGVSFMFRHGEDGRIVRTMIAREGADLSQVSRELLGSSNPVVADITPITSTVYGTYFGGPSTDVVSGIEYLTNGDVVAAGTTPELEFPGVVGGYTTTVKGPTDGFLVRFDPKLRKVRAFSFIGGTGDDRVRAFTKDAQNNVYVTGETNSTDFPTTSGVSGKLYKAGLDAFVAKLDSTLSKLIVGFYHGGNKEDIGRAIAVDQNGLIFVAGNTTSTTNFPVTFPVTIRVTIPGRFGQPPTYRDEPGGGANMGQTDGFVASYSANGSIQQSRFFGREGIDLISAMVIDQSSSVYLTGSTTSANFETAPTSDRFSSGRVPYDRTFNGGLTDGFIVKLNNELALAKTDDGTYSTFFGGAGEDEGRGIFVDDLGRASVVGVTTSTNLETIGSMFSQAFGQQDMFMAVLANDGRDLVSATYFGGTGRDEVTGVRQHLGTSTAVVYGTTISNDLPIEGVGAIGARSGASDGFIALINTSTNKFTTLVAGNADDTVRAVAVDPIGDLYFAASTTSNDLRTSPDSTFQMSGPGIEMYIAKFAFGLLEMTSPGSGDTWCAGSNRTISWSSLGFPDTAKFNIYISPEGTNTWTEVKNQASGRNYQWKVPVLPTGKYFLRIQSSRGHISQLTAPFTISNPPTITAQPRNASACPGQPATLSITATGALLKYQWRKGMTDIPNATSNVLEIPAVDAASIGQYSCIVTGACSPSATSQTVTLSTAQATAITTQPSSVTVEQSRPFTLSVKATGSDLSYQWSKDGTPITGATSADYVVSASALTDAGSYSCEVGGGCGKATTSVAVVTVTPGTSVEDDYATGKTWLRLLGPTPASEAAFIRVRQENQTEATARIVDEQGRTVATLDLGVLPSDESDVRIAVSSLSTGVYVVEIKTGVQVGYVRLVIRR
;
A
#
# COMPACT_ATOMS: atom_id res chain seq x y z
N MET A 1 -9.33 -34.26 -9.55
CA MET A 1 -10.73 -33.88 -9.82
C MET A 1 -11.03 -34.26 -11.26
N THR A 2 -12.14 -34.96 -11.50
CA THR A 2 -12.54 -35.45 -12.82
C THR A 2 -13.08 -34.30 -13.67
N ALA A 3 -12.69 -34.25 -14.94
CA ALA A 3 -13.28 -33.35 -15.94
C ALA A 3 -14.77 -33.69 -16.11
N VAL A 4 -15.58 -32.70 -16.43
CA VAL A 4 -17.01 -32.87 -16.73
C VAL A 4 -17.22 -32.56 -18.19
N ASP A 5 -17.77 -33.51 -18.93
CA ASP A 5 -18.00 -33.38 -20.37
C ASP A 5 -19.28 -32.55 -20.63
N GLY A 6 -19.12 -31.23 -20.59
CA GLY A 6 -20.18 -30.25 -20.83
C GLY A 6 -20.10 -28.99 -19.96
N PHE A 7 -21.16 -28.18 -20.03
CA PHE A 7 -21.29 -26.90 -19.34
C PHE A 7 -22.26 -27.07 -18.17
N ILE A 8 -21.74 -26.98 -16.96
CA ILE A 8 -22.52 -27.10 -15.73
C ILE A 8 -23.31 -25.80 -15.54
N ALA A 9 -24.63 -25.89 -15.44
CA ALA A 9 -25.52 -24.77 -15.20
C ALA A 9 -25.30 -24.20 -13.80
N ASN A 10 -25.29 -22.88 -13.67
CA ASN A 10 -25.33 -22.26 -12.35
C ASN A 10 -26.75 -22.35 -11.78
N VAL A 11 -26.94 -23.18 -10.75
CA VAL A 11 -28.18 -23.34 -9.99
C VAL A 11 -28.06 -22.77 -8.57
N GLY A 12 -27.08 -21.89 -8.34
CA GLY A 12 -26.79 -21.26 -7.04
C GLY A 12 -25.46 -21.66 -6.42
N GLN A 13 -24.73 -22.60 -7.01
CA GLN A 13 -23.41 -23.02 -6.51
C GLN A 13 -22.28 -22.02 -6.83
N TRP A 14 -22.51 -21.06 -7.72
CA TRP A 14 -21.56 -20.01 -8.12
C TRP A 14 -22.23 -18.62 -8.15
N PRO A 15 -21.44 -17.52 -8.14
CA PRO A 15 -21.97 -16.16 -8.30
C PRO A 15 -22.88 -15.99 -9.52
N SER A 16 -23.94 -15.19 -9.40
CA SER A 16 -25.01 -15.08 -10.42
C SER A 16 -24.56 -14.46 -11.74
N GLU A 17 -23.38 -13.83 -11.79
CA GLU A 17 -22.74 -13.43 -13.03
C GLU A 17 -22.28 -14.62 -13.87
N VAL A 18 -21.98 -15.77 -13.25
CA VAL A 18 -21.66 -17.02 -13.92
C VAL A 18 -22.95 -17.65 -14.38
N LEU A 19 -23.08 -17.84 -15.69
CA LEU A 19 -24.20 -18.54 -16.29
C LEU A 19 -23.91 -20.04 -16.33
N TYR A 20 -22.71 -20.40 -16.75
CA TYR A 20 -22.26 -21.78 -16.88
C TYR A 20 -20.75 -21.91 -16.64
N MET A 21 -20.29 -23.09 -16.24
CA MET A 21 -18.87 -23.42 -16.12
C MET A 21 -18.55 -24.72 -16.85
N ALA A 22 -17.50 -24.69 -17.68
CA ALA A 22 -16.93 -25.89 -18.28
C ALA A 22 -15.69 -26.32 -17.50
N ARG A 23 -15.72 -27.54 -16.96
CA ARG A 23 -14.66 -28.05 -16.08
C ARG A 23 -13.73 -28.99 -16.82
N GLN A 24 -12.52 -28.52 -17.10
CA GLN A 24 -11.50 -29.29 -17.82
C GLN A 24 -10.33 -29.63 -16.89
N ASN A 25 -9.51 -30.61 -17.29
CA ASN A 25 -8.35 -30.99 -16.49
C ASN A 25 -7.30 -29.86 -16.53
N GLY A 26 -7.19 -29.12 -15.42
CA GLY A 26 -6.26 -27.99 -15.29
C GLY A 26 -6.76 -26.67 -15.87
N THR A 27 -8.03 -26.55 -16.27
CA THR A 27 -8.64 -25.27 -16.67
C THR A 27 -10.14 -25.28 -16.41
N ASN A 28 -10.67 -24.23 -15.79
CA ASN A 28 -12.10 -23.96 -15.70
C ASN A 28 -12.41 -22.77 -16.60
N VAL A 29 -13.42 -22.91 -17.47
CA VAL A 29 -13.90 -21.82 -18.32
C VAL A 29 -15.26 -21.39 -17.79
N TRP A 30 -15.32 -20.17 -17.28
CA TRP A 30 -16.52 -19.58 -16.73
C TRP A 30 -17.13 -18.65 -17.78
N ILE A 31 -18.38 -18.93 -18.14
CA ILE A 31 -19.15 -18.10 -19.06
C ILE A 31 -20.00 -17.19 -18.21
N THR A 32 -19.74 -15.89 -18.31
CA THR A 32 -20.45 -14.90 -17.51
C THR A 32 -21.36 -14.03 -18.37
N ARG A 33 -22.24 -13.25 -17.73
CA ARG A 33 -23.08 -12.25 -18.42
C ARG A 33 -22.28 -11.17 -19.16
N THR A 34 -21.01 -10.98 -18.80
CA THR A 34 -20.19 -9.85 -19.26
C THR A 34 -18.86 -10.27 -19.89
N GLY A 35 -18.61 -11.57 -20.03
CA GLY A 35 -17.30 -12.03 -20.45
C GLY A 35 -17.08 -13.53 -20.36
N VAL A 36 -15.82 -13.89 -20.51
CA VAL A 36 -15.31 -15.24 -20.29
C VAL A 36 -14.14 -15.14 -19.32
N VAL A 37 -14.11 -16.02 -18.33
CA VAL A 37 -12.98 -16.16 -17.41
C VAL A 37 -12.38 -17.53 -17.62
N GLU A 38 -11.12 -17.58 -18.03
CA GLU A 38 -10.35 -18.81 -18.05
C GLU A 38 -9.47 -18.86 -16.82
N ASP A 39 -9.71 -19.85 -15.98
CA ASP A 39 -8.96 -20.12 -14.77
C ASP A 39 -8.15 -21.39 -15.01
N ARG A 40 -6.88 -21.22 -15.40
CA ARG A 40 -5.94 -22.30 -15.74
C ARG A 40 -5.10 -22.61 -14.51
N PHE A 41 -5.10 -23.84 -14.03
CA PHE A 41 -4.48 -24.16 -12.74
C PHE A 41 -3.83 -25.54 -12.68
N ALA A 42 -2.84 -25.67 -11.81
CA ALA A 42 -2.28 -26.91 -11.33
C ALA A 42 -2.57 -27.05 -9.82
N ILE A 43 -2.67 -28.29 -9.34
CA ILE A 43 -2.85 -28.59 -7.91
C ILE A 43 -1.60 -29.35 -7.44
N ALA A 44 -0.88 -28.79 -6.47
CA ALA A 44 0.25 -29.46 -5.86
C ALA A 44 -0.25 -30.61 -4.97
N ALA A 45 0.07 -31.85 -5.33
CA ALA A 45 -0.44 -33.05 -4.67
C ALA A 45 -0.07 -33.17 -3.18
N SER A 46 0.98 -32.47 -2.73
CA SER A 46 1.48 -32.50 -1.35
C SER A 46 0.83 -31.47 -0.41
N SER A 47 0.28 -30.37 -0.92
CA SER A 47 -0.23 -29.25 -0.11
C SER A 47 -1.68 -28.86 -0.41
N GLY A 48 -2.27 -29.36 -1.50
CA GLY A 48 -3.61 -28.96 -1.95
C GLY A 48 -3.69 -27.53 -2.49
N VAL A 49 -2.56 -26.81 -2.54
CA VAL A 49 -2.50 -25.42 -3.04
C VAL A 49 -2.73 -25.42 -4.55
N ARG A 50 -3.69 -24.61 -4.96
CA ARG A 50 -4.00 -24.31 -6.36
C ARG A 50 -3.15 -23.13 -6.83
N SER A 51 -2.35 -23.34 -7.86
CA SER A 51 -1.60 -22.27 -8.53
C SER A 51 -2.04 -22.19 -9.99
N GLY A 52 -2.25 -20.98 -10.50
CA GLY A 52 -2.86 -20.84 -11.82
C GLY A 52 -2.87 -19.42 -12.37
N ILE A 53 -3.16 -19.30 -13.66
CA ILE A 53 -3.32 -18.04 -14.36
C ILE A 53 -4.82 -17.84 -14.60
N VAL A 54 -5.34 -16.69 -14.21
CA VAL A 54 -6.69 -16.25 -14.58
C VAL A 54 -6.56 -15.27 -15.73
N ILE A 55 -7.15 -15.62 -16.87
CA ILE A 55 -7.29 -14.75 -18.04
C ILE A 55 -8.74 -14.32 -18.07
N ARG A 56 -8.98 -13.01 -17.97
CA ARG A 56 -10.33 -12.44 -18.11
C ARG A 56 -10.46 -11.77 -19.46
N GLU A 57 -11.48 -12.15 -20.21
CA GLU A 57 -11.91 -11.44 -21.40
C GLU A 57 -13.24 -10.74 -21.08
N ALA A 58 -13.22 -9.41 -21.03
CA ALA A 58 -14.41 -8.60 -20.77
C ALA A 58 -15.04 -8.13 -22.09
N PHE A 59 -16.33 -8.37 -22.26
CA PHE A 59 -17.13 -7.79 -23.34
C PHE A 59 -17.62 -6.40 -22.90
N GLN A 60 -17.34 -5.39 -23.73
CA GLN A 60 -17.68 -4.00 -23.44
C GLN A 60 -19.02 -3.63 -24.07
N ASN A 61 -19.80 -2.76 -23.43
CA ASN A 61 -21.08 -2.23 -23.93
C ASN A 61 -22.15 -3.30 -24.25
N VAL A 62 -22.23 -4.34 -23.43
CA VAL A 62 -23.15 -5.48 -23.64
C VAL A 62 -24.55 -5.27 -23.09
N ASN A 63 -25.52 -6.00 -23.63
CA ASN A 63 -26.87 -6.11 -23.09
C ASN A 63 -26.90 -7.06 -21.88
N LEU A 64 -26.98 -6.50 -20.67
CA LEU A 64 -27.01 -7.26 -19.41
C LEU A 64 -28.29 -8.11 -19.21
N ARG A 65 -29.34 -7.86 -20.00
CA ARG A 65 -30.58 -8.65 -20.00
C ARG A 65 -30.54 -9.83 -20.97
N SER A 66 -29.40 -10.07 -21.64
CA SER A 66 -29.24 -11.22 -22.52
C SER A 66 -29.57 -12.53 -21.80
N VAL A 67 -30.32 -13.38 -22.50
CA VAL A 67 -30.77 -14.68 -21.98
C VAL A 67 -29.76 -15.74 -22.43
N ALA A 68 -29.37 -16.59 -21.50
CA ALA A 68 -28.55 -17.75 -21.82
C ALA A 68 -29.47 -18.90 -22.27
N SER A 69 -29.20 -19.44 -23.44
CA SER A 69 -29.80 -20.67 -23.96
C SER A 69 -28.81 -21.81 -23.80
N SER A 70 -29.30 -23.02 -23.58
CA SER A 70 -28.48 -24.22 -23.46
C SER A 70 -28.94 -25.32 -24.40
N GLY A 71 -28.00 -26.19 -24.78
CA GLY A 71 -28.27 -27.43 -25.50
C GLY A 71 -28.87 -28.51 -24.59
N PRO A 72 -29.05 -29.73 -25.11
CA PRO A 72 -29.56 -30.86 -24.32
C PRO A 72 -28.72 -31.11 -23.06
N GLU A 73 -29.40 -31.53 -21.99
CA GLU A 73 -28.77 -32.04 -20.77
C GLU A 73 -28.05 -33.35 -21.10
N VAL A 74 -26.76 -33.43 -20.77
CA VAL A 74 -25.90 -34.59 -21.02
C VAL A 74 -25.52 -35.33 -19.74
N SER A 75 -25.54 -34.65 -18.58
CA SER A 75 -25.32 -35.26 -17.27
C SER A 75 -25.77 -34.33 -16.14
N ARG A 76 -25.61 -34.76 -14.88
CA ARG A 76 -25.77 -33.93 -13.69
C ARG A 76 -24.55 -34.02 -12.80
N VAL A 77 -24.22 -32.92 -12.13
CA VAL A 77 -23.15 -32.86 -11.12
C VAL A 77 -23.74 -32.42 -9.80
N SER A 78 -23.45 -33.18 -8.74
CA SER A 78 -23.82 -32.82 -7.38
C SER A 78 -22.66 -32.10 -6.67
N PHE A 79 -22.97 -30.95 -6.08
CA PHE A 79 -22.04 -30.15 -5.27
C PHE A 79 -22.39 -30.34 -3.80
N ILE A 80 -21.55 -31.08 -3.09
CA ILE A 80 -21.69 -31.33 -1.66
C ILE A 80 -20.95 -30.21 -0.92
N LYS A 81 -21.66 -29.17 -0.50
CA LYS A 81 -21.07 -28.04 0.23
C LYS A 81 -21.18 -28.27 1.74
N GLY A 82 -20.08 -28.73 2.33
CA GLY A 82 -20.04 -29.05 3.76
C GLY A 82 -20.88 -30.29 4.10
N ASN A 83 -21.23 -30.41 5.38
CA ASN A 83 -21.81 -31.64 5.93
C ASN A 83 -23.34 -31.61 5.96
N ASP A 84 -23.94 -30.49 5.55
CA ASP A 84 -25.39 -30.28 5.54
C ASP A 84 -25.98 -30.64 4.16
N PRO A 85 -26.82 -31.67 4.07
CA PRO A 85 -27.48 -32.09 2.82
C PRO A 85 -28.34 -31.02 2.16
N ASN A 86 -28.84 -30.02 2.89
CA ASN A 86 -29.65 -28.93 2.32
C ASN A 86 -28.80 -27.95 1.49
N ASN A 87 -27.50 -27.93 1.73
CA ASN A 87 -26.54 -27.13 0.98
C ASN A 87 -25.95 -27.91 -0.22
N TRP A 88 -26.56 -29.04 -0.59
CA TRP A 88 -26.12 -29.85 -1.72
C TRP A 88 -26.89 -29.47 -2.98
N TYR A 89 -26.17 -29.00 -4.00
CA TYR A 89 -26.78 -28.58 -5.26
C TYR A 89 -26.68 -29.68 -6.30
N SER A 90 -27.75 -29.92 -7.07
CA SER A 90 -27.70 -30.78 -8.26
C SER A 90 -27.85 -29.92 -9.51
N ALA A 91 -26.75 -29.75 -10.24
CA ALA A 91 -26.70 -28.92 -11.45
C ALA A 91 -26.79 -29.78 -12.71
N THR A 92 -27.63 -29.35 -13.66
CA THR A 92 -27.66 -29.92 -15.01
C THR A 92 -26.39 -29.54 -15.78
N VAL A 93 -25.92 -30.45 -16.62
CA VAL A 93 -24.77 -30.24 -17.50
C VAL A 93 -25.26 -30.27 -18.94
N HIS A 94 -24.92 -29.27 -19.74
CA HIS A 94 -25.40 -29.11 -21.11
C HIS A 94 -24.28 -29.29 -22.13
N SER A 95 -24.60 -29.80 -23.32
CA SER A 95 -23.60 -30.04 -24.38
C SER A 95 -22.98 -28.76 -24.95
N TYR A 96 -23.74 -27.67 -24.99
CA TYR A 96 -23.31 -26.34 -25.41
C TYR A 96 -24.16 -25.28 -24.71
N VAL A 97 -23.69 -24.04 -24.70
CA VAL A 97 -24.43 -22.89 -24.18
C VAL A 97 -24.25 -21.68 -25.08
N ALA A 98 -25.26 -20.83 -25.18
CA ALA A 98 -25.24 -19.63 -25.99
C ALA A 98 -25.79 -18.43 -25.20
N VAL A 99 -25.06 -17.33 -25.22
CA VAL A 99 -25.50 -16.04 -24.69
C VAL A 99 -26.11 -15.26 -25.84
N MET A 100 -27.44 -15.13 -25.82
CA MET A 100 -28.22 -14.63 -26.95
C MET A 100 -28.35 -13.11 -26.93
N ASP A 101 -28.21 -12.48 -28.10
CA ASP A 101 -28.31 -11.03 -28.31
C ASP A 101 -27.48 -10.22 -27.28
N LEU A 102 -26.24 -10.68 -27.04
CA LEU A 102 -25.28 -10.02 -26.17
C LEU A 102 -24.97 -8.60 -26.66
N TYR A 103 -24.93 -8.44 -27.98
CA TYR A 103 -25.10 -7.15 -28.65
C TYR A 103 -26.36 -7.22 -29.52
N PRO A 104 -27.00 -6.08 -29.86
CA PRO A 104 -28.06 -6.04 -30.86
C PRO A 104 -27.76 -6.89 -32.11
N GLY A 105 -28.40 -8.06 -32.21
CA GLY A 105 -28.23 -9.01 -33.32
C GLY A 105 -26.98 -9.90 -33.29
N VAL A 106 -26.16 -9.85 -32.22
CA VAL A 106 -24.94 -10.68 -32.08
C VAL A 106 -24.99 -11.51 -30.81
N SER A 107 -24.81 -12.82 -30.95
CA SER A 107 -24.80 -13.82 -29.87
C SER A 107 -23.47 -14.55 -29.82
N PHE A 108 -23.14 -15.18 -28.69
CA PHE A 108 -21.94 -16.01 -28.54
C PHE A 108 -22.29 -17.40 -28.03
N MET A 109 -21.90 -18.43 -28.77
CA MET A 109 -22.08 -19.83 -28.42
C MET A 109 -20.75 -20.45 -28.00
N PHE A 110 -20.80 -21.35 -27.03
CA PHE A 110 -19.67 -22.07 -26.46
C PHE A 110 -19.96 -23.57 -26.51
N ARG A 111 -19.01 -24.34 -27.04
CA ARG A 111 -19.08 -25.80 -27.14
C ARG A 111 -17.71 -26.44 -26.92
N HIS A 112 -17.66 -27.73 -26.60
CA HIS A 112 -16.41 -28.48 -26.68
C HIS A 112 -16.01 -28.71 -28.14
N GLY A 113 -14.75 -28.45 -28.47
CA GLY A 113 -14.13 -28.79 -29.75
C GLY A 113 -13.60 -30.22 -29.76
N GLU A 114 -13.20 -30.70 -30.94
CA GLU A 114 -12.64 -32.06 -31.13
C GLU A 114 -11.35 -32.29 -30.33
N ASP A 115 -10.60 -31.22 -30.02
CA ASP A 115 -9.38 -31.25 -29.19
C ASP A 115 -9.67 -31.16 -27.68
N GLY A 116 -10.96 -31.17 -27.29
CA GLY A 116 -11.41 -31.04 -25.92
C GLY A 116 -11.38 -29.61 -25.36
N ARG A 117 -10.96 -28.60 -26.13
CA ARG A 117 -10.99 -27.19 -25.69
C ARG A 117 -12.35 -26.55 -25.91
N ILE A 118 -12.63 -25.46 -25.20
CA ILE A 118 -13.84 -24.68 -25.44
C ILE A 118 -13.68 -23.85 -26.71
N VAL A 119 -14.53 -24.15 -27.69
CA VAL A 119 -14.68 -23.40 -28.92
C VAL A 119 -15.79 -22.38 -28.73
N ARG A 120 -15.45 -21.12 -28.97
CA ARG A 120 -16.40 -20.01 -29.04
C ARG A 120 -16.77 -19.70 -30.48
N THR A 121 -18.05 -19.52 -30.74
CA THR A 121 -18.60 -19.12 -32.04
C THR A 121 -19.45 -17.87 -31.87
N MET A 122 -19.10 -16.81 -32.61
CA MET A 122 -19.94 -15.61 -32.70
C MET A 122 -21.03 -15.85 -33.75
N ILE A 123 -22.28 -15.59 -33.40
CA ILE A 123 -23.45 -15.77 -34.25
C ILE A 123 -24.05 -14.39 -34.49
N ALA A 124 -23.97 -13.88 -35.72
CA ALA A 124 -24.54 -12.60 -36.09
C ALA A 124 -25.79 -12.81 -36.95
N ARG A 125 -26.88 -12.13 -36.62
CA ARG A 125 -28.05 -12.03 -37.49
C ARG A 125 -27.72 -11.16 -38.70
N GLU A 126 -28.40 -11.42 -39.82
CA GLU A 126 -28.25 -10.60 -41.02
C GLU A 126 -28.54 -9.12 -40.70
N GLY A 127 -27.62 -8.24 -41.09
CA GLY A 127 -27.69 -6.80 -40.80
C GLY A 127 -27.18 -6.36 -39.41
N ALA A 128 -26.66 -7.26 -38.58
CA ALA A 128 -26.07 -6.88 -37.29
C ALA A 128 -24.77 -6.07 -37.48
N ASP A 129 -24.67 -4.94 -36.79
CA ASP A 129 -23.43 -4.14 -36.73
C ASP A 129 -22.38 -4.90 -35.90
N LEU A 130 -21.22 -5.22 -36.47
CA LEU A 130 -20.16 -5.92 -35.74
C LEU A 130 -19.16 -4.95 -35.09
N SER A 131 -19.21 -3.65 -35.40
CA SER A 131 -18.31 -2.65 -34.84
C SER A 131 -18.56 -2.39 -33.35
N GLN A 132 -19.75 -2.71 -32.86
CA GLN A 132 -20.12 -2.66 -31.44
C GLN A 132 -19.41 -3.73 -30.57
N VAL A 133 -18.87 -4.80 -31.19
CA VAL A 133 -18.23 -5.90 -30.46
C VAL A 133 -16.82 -5.46 -30.00
N SER A 134 -16.73 -5.02 -28.75
CA SER A 134 -15.47 -4.58 -28.13
C SER A 134 -15.06 -5.51 -26.98
N ARG A 135 -13.76 -5.81 -26.90
CA ARG A 135 -13.18 -6.82 -26.00
C ARG A 135 -11.90 -6.33 -25.36
N GLU A 136 -11.75 -6.62 -24.07
CA GLU A 136 -10.53 -6.35 -23.32
C GLU A 136 -9.98 -7.65 -22.73
N LEU A 137 -8.69 -7.95 -22.99
CA LEU A 137 -7.98 -9.07 -22.37
C LEU A 137 -7.18 -8.58 -21.16
N LEU A 138 -7.39 -9.22 -20.01
CA LEU A 138 -6.73 -8.90 -18.74
C LEU A 138 -5.98 -10.15 -18.22
N GLY A 139 -4.67 -10.03 -17.91
CA GLY A 139 -3.88 -11.10 -17.29
C GLY A 139 -2.35 -10.92 -17.29
N SER A 140 -1.64 -11.64 -16.41
CA SER A 140 -0.17 -11.78 -16.34
C SER A 140 0.27 -13.16 -16.86
N SER A 141 1.53 -13.31 -17.31
CA SER A 141 2.12 -14.62 -17.67
C SER A 141 2.39 -15.50 -16.45
N ASN A 142 2.36 -14.93 -15.25
CA ASN A 142 2.50 -15.65 -13.97
C ASN A 142 1.22 -15.53 -13.14
N PRO A 143 0.93 -16.49 -12.24
CA PRO A 143 -0.19 -16.43 -11.31
C PRO A 143 -0.19 -15.10 -10.55
N VAL A 144 -1.32 -14.41 -10.49
CA VAL A 144 -1.46 -13.23 -9.63
C VAL A 144 -2.22 -13.69 -8.40
N VAL A 145 -1.56 -13.66 -7.25
CA VAL A 145 -2.20 -13.97 -5.97
C VAL A 145 -2.33 -12.65 -5.23
N ALA A 146 -3.55 -12.13 -5.21
CA ALA A 146 -3.90 -10.95 -4.46
C ALA A 146 -4.97 -11.29 -3.44
N ASP A 147 -4.92 -10.61 -2.32
CA ASP A 147 -6.07 -10.44 -1.46
C ASP A 147 -7.10 -9.68 -2.30
N ILE A 148 -8.07 -10.45 -2.75
CA ILE A 148 -9.31 -9.91 -3.26
C ILE A 148 -9.92 -9.28 -2.02
N THR A 149 -10.25 -7.98 -2.01
CA THR A 149 -11.12 -7.48 -0.95
C THR A 149 -12.30 -8.45 -0.92
N PRO A 150 -12.46 -9.30 0.11
CA PRO A 150 -13.42 -10.37 0.02
C PRO A 150 -14.76 -9.74 -0.23
N ILE A 151 -15.57 -10.47 -0.98
CA ILE A 151 -16.99 -10.29 -1.22
C ILE A 151 -17.70 -9.48 -0.09
N THR A 152 -17.38 -9.67 1.19
CA THR A 152 -17.93 -8.83 2.27
C THR A 152 -17.65 -7.34 2.02
N SER A 153 -18.69 -6.61 1.67
CA SER A 153 -18.59 -5.33 0.95
C SER A 153 -18.32 -4.16 1.89
N THR A 154 -18.06 -4.46 3.16
CA THR A 154 -17.63 -3.51 4.17
C THR A 154 -16.20 -3.06 3.90
N VAL A 155 -16.04 -1.86 3.34
CA VAL A 155 -14.76 -1.27 2.95
C VAL A 155 -14.14 -0.42 4.05
N TYR A 156 -14.98 0.09 4.96
CA TYR A 156 -14.56 0.80 6.17
C TYR A 156 -15.44 0.31 7.32
N GLY A 157 -14.86 0.18 8.51
CA GLY A 157 -15.58 -0.16 9.72
C GLY A 157 -14.80 0.25 10.96
N THR A 158 -15.50 0.63 12.02
CA THR A 158 -14.91 1.02 13.28
C THR A 158 -15.91 0.90 14.43
N TYR A 159 -15.41 0.54 15.61
CA TYR A 159 -16.19 0.52 16.85
C TYR A 159 -16.21 1.91 17.49
N PHE A 160 -17.28 2.25 18.20
CA PHE A 160 -17.35 3.43 19.04
C PHE A 160 -18.39 3.22 20.14
N GLY A 161 -18.18 3.83 21.29
CA GLY A 161 -18.97 3.55 22.48
C GLY A 161 -18.11 3.60 23.75
N GLY A 162 -18.77 3.68 24.90
CA GLY A 162 -18.16 3.51 26.20
C GLY A 162 -18.24 2.05 26.68
N PRO A 163 -17.73 1.73 27.89
CA PRO A 163 -17.73 0.37 28.44
C PRO A 163 -19.13 -0.15 28.82
N SER A 164 -20.18 0.53 28.41
CA SER A 164 -21.56 0.38 28.85
C SER A 164 -22.46 -0.03 27.68
N THR A 165 -23.79 0.05 27.82
CA THR A 165 -24.70 -0.23 26.70
C THR A 165 -24.95 1.03 25.90
N ASP A 166 -24.48 1.01 24.65
CA ASP A 166 -24.64 2.09 23.70
C ASP A 166 -25.63 1.73 22.59
N VAL A 167 -26.48 2.68 22.21
CA VAL A 167 -27.49 2.47 21.18
C VAL A 167 -27.40 3.56 20.14
N VAL A 168 -27.20 3.17 18.88
CA VAL A 168 -27.34 4.08 17.73
C VAL A 168 -28.77 4.04 17.21
N SER A 169 -29.35 5.21 17.00
CA SER A 169 -30.76 5.38 16.57
C SER A 169 -30.86 5.89 15.12
N GLY A 170 -29.81 6.50 14.59
CA GLY A 170 -29.83 7.03 13.23
C GLY A 170 -28.46 7.35 12.67
N ILE A 171 -28.38 7.37 11.33
CA ILE A 171 -27.21 7.74 10.55
C ILE A 171 -27.66 8.49 9.30
N GLU A 172 -26.95 9.55 8.91
CA GLU A 172 -27.19 10.29 7.66
C GLU A 172 -25.87 10.65 6.97
N TYR A 173 -25.90 10.62 5.64
CA TYR A 173 -24.80 11.07 4.79
C TYR A 173 -24.95 12.56 4.47
N LEU A 174 -23.95 13.38 4.81
CA LEU A 174 -23.98 14.82 4.59
C LEU A 174 -23.56 15.19 3.17
N THR A 175 -24.06 16.31 2.65
CA THR A 175 -23.75 16.75 1.28
C THR A 175 -22.27 17.08 1.04
N ASN A 176 -21.49 17.27 2.12
CA ASN A 176 -20.04 17.47 2.07
C ASN A 176 -19.21 16.17 2.14
N GLY A 177 -19.87 15.01 2.20
CA GLY A 177 -19.26 13.69 2.26
C GLY A 177 -19.07 13.11 3.66
N ASP A 178 -19.18 13.92 4.71
CA ASP A 178 -19.10 13.43 6.07
C ASP A 178 -20.34 12.60 6.44
N VAL A 179 -20.23 11.84 7.52
CA VAL A 179 -21.33 10.99 8.02
C VAL A 179 -21.64 11.41 9.43
N VAL A 180 -22.92 11.53 9.76
CA VAL A 180 -23.35 11.86 11.12
C VAL A 180 -24.21 10.72 11.66
N ALA A 181 -23.97 10.34 12.91
CA ALA A 181 -24.75 9.36 13.64
C ALA A 181 -25.26 9.97 14.94
N ALA A 182 -26.40 9.48 15.42
CA ALA A 182 -26.95 9.86 16.71
C ALA A 182 -27.54 8.64 17.42
N GLY A 183 -27.61 8.75 18.74
CA GLY A 183 -28.06 7.66 19.59
C GLY A 183 -28.06 8.08 21.05
N THR A 184 -27.99 7.09 21.92
CA THR A 184 -27.98 7.28 23.38
C THR A 184 -26.86 6.47 24.00
N THR A 185 -26.23 7.09 24.99
CA THR A 185 -25.09 6.53 25.70
C THR A 185 -25.05 7.08 27.11
N PRO A 186 -24.64 6.29 28.12
CA PRO A 186 -24.30 6.81 29.44
C PRO A 186 -22.88 7.40 29.47
N GLU A 187 -22.01 7.06 28.51
CA GLU A 187 -20.63 7.50 28.47
C GLU A 187 -20.03 7.34 27.07
N LEU A 188 -19.49 8.42 26.51
CA LEU A 188 -18.77 8.39 25.24
C LEU A 188 -17.67 9.44 25.24
N GLU A 189 -16.45 9.05 24.85
CA GLU A 189 -15.33 9.98 24.76
C GLU A 189 -14.58 9.87 23.43
N PHE A 190 -14.10 11.02 22.95
CA PHE A 190 -13.23 11.11 21.78
C PHE A 190 -12.02 12.00 22.10
N PRO A 191 -10.95 11.43 22.70
CA PRO A 191 -9.78 12.20 23.13
C PRO A 191 -9.18 13.03 21.99
N GLY A 192 -8.93 14.31 22.26
CA GLY A 192 -8.33 15.24 21.29
C GLY A 192 -9.29 15.83 20.26
N VAL A 193 -10.57 15.45 20.27
CA VAL A 193 -11.62 16.14 19.49
C VAL A 193 -12.11 17.34 20.28
N VAL A 194 -11.97 18.54 19.71
CA VAL A 194 -12.43 19.81 20.30
C VAL A 194 -13.66 20.30 19.55
N GLY A 195 -14.72 20.65 20.28
CA GLY A 195 -15.97 21.16 19.71
C GLY A 195 -17.18 20.39 20.23
N GLY A 196 -18.38 20.81 19.83
CA GLY A 196 -19.65 20.27 20.35
C GLY A 196 -20.41 21.28 21.19
N TYR A 197 -21.74 21.21 21.16
CA TYR A 197 -22.61 22.03 22.00
C TYR A 197 -22.44 21.67 23.49
N THR A 198 -22.32 20.38 23.79
CA THR A 198 -21.97 19.85 25.12
C THR A 198 -21.09 18.63 24.94
N THR A 199 -19.98 18.52 25.68
CA THR A 199 -18.98 17.45 25.50
C THR A 199 -18.95 16.43 26.64
N THR A 200 -19.89 16.54 27.59
CA THR A 200 -20.04 15.62 28.72
C THR A 200 -21.50 15.23 28.86
N VAL A 201 -21.75 13.95 29.14
CA VAL A 201 -23.06 13.46 29.59
C VAL A 201 -23.40 14.16 30.92
N LYS A 202 -24.66 14.58 31.09
CA LYS A 202 -25.17 15.22 32.31
C LYS A 202 -25.99 14.29 33.17
N GLY A 203 -26.77 13.40 32.56
CA GLY A 203 -27.62 12.42 33.25
C GLY A 203 -27.05 11.01 33.26
N PRO A 204 -27.85 10.00 33.65
CA PRO A 204 -27.44 8.59 33.56
C PRO A 204 -27.32 8.12 32.11
N THR A 205 -28.16 8.63 31.21
CA THR A 205 -28.06 8.40 29.76
C THR A 205 -28.45 9.66 29.01
N ASP A 206 -27.58 10.14 28.12
CA ASP A 206 -27.89 11.30 27.27
C ASP A 206 -27.89 10.90 25.79
N GLY A 207 -28.57 11.71 24.99
CA GLY A 207 -28.45 11.65 23.54
C GLY A 207 -27.04 12.08 23.11
N PHE A 208 -26.44 11.37 22.16
CA PHE A 208 -25.21 11.80 21.50
C PHE A 208 -25.46 12.09 20.02
N LEU A 209 -24.61 12.95 19.46
CA LEU A 209 -24.43 13.16 18.02
C LEU A 209 -22.94 13.11 17.72
N VAL A 210 -22.52 12.34 16.71
CA VAL A 210 -21.12 12.21 16.30
C VAL A 210 -21.01 12.40 14.79
N ARG A 211 -20.07 13.23 14.36
CA ARG A 211 -19.76 13.46 12.95
C ARG A 211 -18.40 12.85 12.60
N PHE A 212 -18.41 11.92 11.67
CA PHE A 212 -17.24 11.23 11.13
C PHE A 212 -16.81 11.81 9.78
N ASP A 213 -15.54 11.62 9.44
CA ASP A 213 -15.06 11.78 8.08
C ASP A 213 -15.63 10.67 7.14
N PRO A 214 -15.58 10.84 5.80
CA PRO A 214 -16.22 9.91 4.87
C PRO A 214 -15.68 8.47 4.91
N LYS A 215 -14.50 8.28 5.51
CA LYS A 215 -13.81 6.99 5.66
C LYS A 215 -14.03 6.36 7.04
N LEU A 216 -14.78 7.02 7.93
CA LEU A 216 -15.07 6.55 9.29
C LEU A 216 -13.82 6.32 10.14
N ARG A 217 -12.76 7.11 9.92
CA ARG A 217 -11.48 7.00 10.63
C ARG A 217 -11.25 8.11 11.63
N LYS A 218 -11.96 9.22 11.51
CA LYS A 218 -11.80 10.40 12.36
C LYS A 218 -13.16 10.96 12.75
N VAL A 219 -13.35 11.16 14.04
CA VAL A 219 -14.43 11.99 14.56
C VAL A 219 -14.02 13.46 14.40
N ARG A 220 -14.84 14.23 13.70
CA ARG A 220 -14.64 15.67 13.47
C ARG A 220 -15.26 16.53 14.56
N ALA A 221 -16.40 16.09 15.09
CA ALA A 221 -17.13 16.75 16.15
C ALA A 221 -18.05 15.73 16.81
N PHE A 222 -18.37 15.94 18.08
CA PHE A 222 -19.43 15.23 18.77
C PHE A 222 -20.12 16.18 19.75
N SER A 223 -21.34 15.86 20.15
CA SER A 223 -22.06 16.59 21.18
C SER A 223 -23.04 15.69 21.90
N PHE A 224 -23.31 15.99 23.16
CA PHE A 224 -24.43 15.45 23.92
C PHE A 224 -25.64 16.39 23.86
N ILE A 225 -26.82 15.81 24.07
CA ILE A 225 -28.09 16.49 24.25
C ILE A 225 -28.87 15.79 25.36
N GLY A 226 -29.05 16.50 26.47
CA GLY A 226 -29.66 15.97 27.67
C GLY A 226 -29.56 16.94 28.85
N GLY A 227 -30.27 16.60 29.91
CA GLY A 227 -30.29 17.23 31.22
C GLY A 227 -29.81 16.25 32.29
N THR A 228 -30.32 16.38 33.50
CA THR A 228 -29.87 15.60 34.67
C THR A 228 -30.51 14.21 34.79
N GLY A 229 -31.53 13.91 33.98
CA GLY A 229 -32.25 12.64 33.91
C GLY A 229 -31.85 11.79 32.70
N ASP A 230 -32.68 10.82 32.36
CA ASP A 230 -32.52 10.01 31.15
C ASP A 230 -33.09 10.73 29.93
N ASP A 231 -32.26 10.84 28.89
CA ASP A 231 -32.56 11.50 27.63
C ASP A 231 -32.20 10.58 26.47
N ARG A 232 -33.22 9.96 25.85
CA ARG A 232 -32.99 8.96 24.79
C ARG A 232 -33.39 9.46 23.42
N VAL A 233 -32.46 9.43 22.47
CA VAL A 233 -32.72 9.74 21.07
C VAL A 233 -33.36 8.52 20.42
N ARG A 234 -34.53 8.70 19.79
CA ARG A 234 -35.26 7.63 19.11
C ARG A 234 -35.25 7.78 17.59
N ALA A 235 -35.25 9.01 17.10
CA ALA A 235 -35.21 9.29 15.67
C ALA A 235 -34.38 10.53 15.33
N PHE A 236 -33.94 10.55 14.08
CA PHE A 236 -32.87 11.41 13.59
C PHE A 236 -33.09 11.75 12.12
N THR A 237 -32.89 13.01 11.74
CA THR A 237 -32.90 13.46 10.35
C THR A 237 -32.03 14.71 10.16
N LYS A 238 -31.94 15.21 8.92
CA LYS A 238 -31.21 16.44 8.59
C LYS A 238 -31.94 17.30 7.55
N ASP A 239 -31.62 18.60 7.53
CA ASP A 239 -32.03 19.50 6.45
C ASP A 239 -31.00 19.56 5.31
N ALA A 240 -31.32 20.32 4.25
CA ALA A 240 -30.44 20.52 3.09
C ALA A 240 -29.15 21.29 3.43
N GLN A 241 -29.12 22.01 4.55
CA GLN A 241 -27.95 22.72 5.08
C GLN A 241 -27.11 21.82 6.02
N ASN A 242 -27.45 20.54 6.12
CA ASN A 242 -26.84 19.56 7.03
C ASN A 242 -27.02 19.88 8.52
N ASN A 243 -27.97 20.75 8.90
CA ASN A 243 -28.36 20.85 10.31
C ASN A 243 -29.11 19.59 10.69
N VAL A 244 -28.94 19.19 11.94
CA VAL A 244 -29.31 17.86 12.41
C VAL A 244 -30.44 17.96 13.41
N TYR A 245 -31.42 17.09 13.28
CA TYR A 245 -32.64 17.09 14.07
C TYR A 245 -32.81 15.75 14.76
N VAL A 246 -33.11 15.78 16.04
CA VAL A 246 -33.38 14.60 16.86
C VAL A 246 -34.69 14.77 17.61
N THR A 247 -35.38 13.65 17.79
CA THR A 247 -36.49 13.52 18.74
C THR A 247 -36.33 12.25 19.56
N GLY A 248 -37.02 12.20 20.68
CA GLY A 248 -36.87 11.12 21.64
C GLY A 248 -37.74 11.31 22.86
N GLU A 249 -37.31 10.74 23.97
CA GLU A 249 -37.95 10.82 25.28
C GLU A 249 -36.97 11.41 26.31
N THR A 250 -37.50 12.19 27.25
CA THR A 250 -36.74 12.81 28.35
C THR A 250 -37.52 12.76 29.64
N ASN A 251 -36.88 12.41 30.76
CA ASN A 251 -37.40 12.71 32.11
C ASN A 251 -36.65 13.85 32.79
N SER A 252 -35.74 14.52 32.06
CA SER A 252 -34.96 15.65 32.54
C SER A 252 -35.84 16.88 32.67
N THR A 253 -35.97 17.41 33.89
CA THR A 253 -36.67 18.70 34.12
C THR A 253 -35.90 19.90 33.57
N ASP A 254 -34.61 19.71 33.29
CA ASP A 254 -33.66 20.70 32.80
C ASP A 254 -33.13 20.38 31.39
N PHE A 255 -33.89 19.62 30.59
CA PHE A 255 -33.57 19.40 29.18
C PHE A 255 -33.29 20.73 28.45
N PRO A 256 -32.27 20.81 27.58
CA PRO A 256 -31.90 22.05 26.91
C PRO A 256 -33.04 22.64 26.07
N THR A 257 -33.53 23.81 26.45
CA THR A 257 -34.55 24.57 25.70
C THR A 257 -34.04 25.90 25.17
N THR A 258 -34.60 26.35 24.04
CA THR A 258 -34.24 27.63 23.40
C THR A 258 -35.35 28.67 23.54
N SER A 259 -35.02 29.96 23.33
CA SER A 259 -36.01 31.04 23.36
C SER A 259 -36.99 30.94 22.18
N GLY A 260 -38.23 31.40 22.37
CA GLY A 260 -39.25 31.46 21.31
C GLY A 260 -40.00 30.15 20.98
N VAL A 261 -39.61 29.02 21.59
CA VAL A 261 -40.28 27.73 21.37
C VAL A 261 -41.58 27.58 22.16
N SER A 262 -42.47 26.71 21.68
CA SER A 262 -43.77 26.46 22.31
C SER A 262 -43.71 25.59 23.58
N GLY A 263 -42.75 24.65 23.66
CA GLY A 263 -42.64 23.69 24.77
C GLY A 263 -41.46 23.97 25.71
N LYS A 264 -41.69 24.74 26.77
CA LYS A 264 -40.61 25.16 27.69
C LYS A 264 -40.56 24.43 29.02
N LEU A 265 -41.59 23.68 29.36
CA LEU A 265 -41.75 23.06 30.66
C LEU A 265 -41.93 21.56 30.48
N TYR A 266 -41.14 20.81 31.25
CA TYR A 266 -41.40 19.42 31.56
C TYR A 266 -42.70 19.32 32.37
N LYS A 267 -43.52 18.32 32.08
CA LYS A 267 -44.88 18.24 32.63
C LYS A 267 -45.10 17.03 33.53
N ALA A 268 -44.54 15.86 33.23
CA ALA A 268 -44.41 14.69 34.11
C ALA A 268 -43.85 13.49 33.33
N GLY A 269 -43.46 12.40 34.02
CA GLY A 269 -43.12 11.13 33.38
C GLY A 269 -41.97 11.22 32.36
N LEU A 270 -42.19 10.67 31.18
CA LEU A 270 -41.34 10.87 30.01
C LEU A 270 -42.04 11.87 29.10
N ASP A 271 -41.40 12.97 28.74
CA ASP A 271 -41.89 13.89 27.72
C ASP A 271 -41.14 13.64 26.41
N ALA A 272 -41.80 13.80 25.25
CA ALA A 272 -41.06 13.81 24.00
C ALA A 272 -40.22 15.10 23.93
N PHE A 273 -39.08 15.07 23.26
CA PHE A 273 -38.30 16.28 22.98
C PHE A 273 -38.02 16.46 21.50
N VAL A 274 -37.67 17.68 21.13
CA VAL A 274 -37.12 18.01 19.81
C VAL A 274 -35.89 18.86 20.00
N ALA A 275 -34.80 18.49 19.33
CA ALA A 275 -33.60 19.32 19.27
C ALA A 275 -33.07 19.44 17.83
N LYS A 276 -32.69 20.65 17.44
CA LYS A 276 -32.00 20.98 16.18
C LYS A 276 -30.62 21.51 16.51
N LEU A 277 -29.57 20.87 16.02
CA LEU A 277 -28.19 21.34 16.10
C LEU A 277 -27.70 21.83 14.73
N ASP A 278 -26.75 22.76 14.74
CA ASP A 278 -26.07 23.18 13.51
C ASP A 278 -25.25 22.04 12.88
N SER A 279 -24.88 22.20 11.61
CA SER A 279 -24.11 21.18 10.87
C SER A 279 -22.73 20.84 11.45
N THR A 280 -22.21 21.69 12.34
CA THR A 280 -20.95 21.50 13.07
C THR A 280 -21.14 20.86 14.45
N LEU A 281 -22.38 20.61 14.86
CA LEU A 281 -22.78 20.09 16.18
C LEU A 281 -22.37 20.99 17.35
N SER A 282 -21.99 22.24 17.10
CA SER A 282 -21.49 23.19 18.09
C SER A 282 -22.57 24.05 18.74
N LYS A 283 -23.76 24.11 18.15
CA LYS A 283 -24.83 24.99 18.60
C LYS A 283 -26.19 24.31 18.57
N LEU A 284 -26.89 24.33 19.69
CA LEU A 284 -28.33 24.07 19.76
C LEU A 284 -29.10 25.27 19.18
N ILE A 285 -29.79 25.06 18.06
CA ILE A 285 -30.60 26.06 17.36
C ILE A 285 -32.03 26.07 17.90
N VAL A 286 -32.62 24.89 18.09
CA VAL A 286 -33.97 24.70 18.64
C VAL A 286 -33.91 23.58 19.67
N GLY A 287 -34.53 23.76 20.83
CA GLY A 287 -34.71 22.72 21.85
C GLY A 287 -36.02 22.94 22.60
N PHE A 288 -36.89 21.93 22.68
CA PHE A 288 -38.17 22.02 23.40
C PHE A 288 -38.76 20.64 23.77
N TYR A 289 -39.69 20.65 24.72
CA TYR A 289 -40.52 19.50 25.11
C TYR A 289 -41.83 19.42 24.30
N HIS A 290 -42.34 18.22 24.09
CA HIS A 290 -43.68 17.93 23.60
C HIS A 290 -44.27 16.76 24.39
N GLY A 291 -45.09 17.07 25.37
CA GLY A 291 -45.79 16.06 26.16
C GLY A 291 -46.79 16.67 27.12
N GLY A 292 -47.47 15.79 27.86
CA GLY A 292 -48.60 16.04 28.73
C GLY A 292 -48.34 15.54 30.14
N ASN A 293 -49.34 14.94 30.78
CA ASN A 293 -49.26 14.57 32.20
C ASN A 293 -48.75 13.14 32.46
N LYS A 294 -48.33 12.39 31.44
CA LYS A 294 -47.88 11.00 31.53
C LYS A 294 -46.73 10.77 30.52
N GLU A 295 -46.55 9.54 30.04
CA GLU A 295 -45.47 9.18 29.13
C GLU A 295 -45.81 9.54 27.69
N ASP A 296 -44.87 10.25 27.06
CA ASP A 296 -44.89 10.75 25.70
C ASP A 296 -43.52 10.50 25.05
N ILE A 297 -43.50 9.78 23.93
CA ILE A 297 -42.26 9.34 23.29
C ILE A 297 -42.26 9.81 21.84
N GLY A 298 -41.30 10.64 21.44
CA GLY A 298 -41.06 10.98 20.04
C GLY A 298 -40.43 9.78 19.32
N ARG A 299 -41.11 9.23 18.31
CA ARG A 299 -40.68 8.02 17.58
C ARG A 299 -40.12 8.32 16.20
N ALA A 300 -40.57 9.41 15.58
CA ALA A 300 -40.15 9.79 14.23
C ALA A 300 -40.08 11.31 14.08
N ILE A 301 -39.12 11.78 13.29
CA ILE A 301 -38.94 13.20 12.96
C ILE A 301 -38.61 13.35 11.47
N ALA A 302 -39.22 14.34 10.83
CA ALA A 302 -38.97 14.71 9.44
C ALA A 302 -38.95 16.23 9.31
N VAL A 303 -38.23 16.74 8.31
CA VAL A 303 -38.14 18.18 8.04
C VAL A 303 -38.31 18.46 6.57
N ASP A 304 -39.18 19.41 6.23
CA ASP A 304 -39.43 19.77 4.83
C ASP A 304 -38.40 20.78 4.29
N GLN A 305 -38.51 21.08 2.99
CA GLN A 305 -37.65 22.04 2.30
C GLN A 305 -37.75 23.49 2.82
N ASN A 306 -38.82 23.83 3.54
CA ASN A 306 -39.03 25.14 4.17
C ASN A 306 -38.56 25.16 5.64
N GLY A 307 -38.07 24.03 6.16
CA GLY A 307 -37.64 23.88 7.55
C GLY A 307 -38.79 23.63 8.53
N LEU A 308 -39.99 23.30 8.05
CA LEU A 308 -41.10 22.85 8.89
C LEU A 308 -40.76 21.48 9.49
N ILE A 309 -40.85 21.36 10.80
CA ILE A 309 -40.45 20.18 11.56
C ILE A 309 -41.71 19.38 11.88
N PHE A 310 -41.74 18.12 11.46
CA PHE A 310 -42.79 17.16 11.80
C PHE A 310 -42.26 16.17 12.82
N VAL A 311 -43.06 15.87 13.84
CA VAL A 311 -42.74 14.90 14.88
C VAL A 311 -43.95 13.99 15.06
N ALA A 312 -43.70 12.69 15.11
CA ALA A 312 -44.72 11.71 15.43
C ALA A 312 -44.22 10.79 16.54
N GLY A 313 -45.14 10.26 17.33
CA GLY A 313 -44.80 9.50 18.52
C GLY A 313 -46.01 8.88 19.17
N ASN A 314 -45.82 8.40 20.40
CA ASN A 314 -46.85 7.70 21.16
C ASN A 314 -47.06 8.43 22.49
N THR A 315 -48.29 8.44 22.98
CA THR A 315 -48.67 9.16 24.19
C THR A 315 -49.69 8.39 25.01
N THR A 316 -49.45 8.34 26.31
CA THR A 316 -50.41 7.88 27.32
C THR A 316 -51.08 9.05 28.04
N SER A 317 -50.70 10.29 27.71
CA SER A 317 -51.16 11.52 28.33
C SER A 317 -52.63 11.76 28.04
N THR A 318 -53.38 12.13 29.08
CA THR A 318 -54.83 12.37 29.03
C THR A 318 -55.19 13.84 29.20
N THR A 319 -54.25 14.66 29.68
CA THR A 319 -54.42 16.10 29.90
C THR A 319 -53.11 16.83 29.63
N ASN A 320 -53.18 18.16 29.44
CA ASN A 320 -52.03 19.05 29.26
C ASN A 320 -51.12 18.75 28.05
N PHE A 321 -51.45 17.78 27.20
CA PHE A 321 -50.74 17.51 25.96
C PHE A 321 -50.95 18.68 24.97
N PRO A 322 -49.92 19.14 24.23
CA PRO A 322 -50.08 20.24 23.28
C PRO A 322 -50.90 19.75 22.08
N VAL A 323 -52.15 20.18 21.97
CA VAL A 323 -53.08 19.79 20.90
C VAL A 323 -53.74 21.02 20.30
N THR A 324 -53.87 21.05 18.97
CA THR A 324 -54.50 22.18 18.25
C THR A 324 -55.79 21.78 17.56
N PHE A 325 -56.03 20.48 17.40
CA PHE A 325 -57.26 19.95 16.80
C PHE A 325 -58.42 19.93 17.80
N PRO A 326 -59.67 20.11 17.33
CA PRO A 326 -60.84 19.99 18.19
C PRO A 326 -61.06 18.54 18.62
N VAL A 327 -61.62 18.34 19.82
CA VAL A 327 -61.96 17.00 20.34
C VAL A 327 -62.95 16.29 19.41
N THR A 328 -63.92 17.04 18.88
CA THR A 328 -64.97 16.52 17.99
C THR A 328 -65.05 17.39 16.74
N ILE A 329 -65.11 16.75 15.57
CA ILE A 329 -65.42 17.39 14.30
C ILE A 329 -66.81 16.98 13.82
N ARG A 330 -67.55 17.94 13.25
CA ARG A 330 -68.80 17.66 12.56
C ARG A 330 -68.53 17.38 11.09
N VAL A 331 -69.00 16.22 10.63
CA VAL A 331 -68.86 15.72 9.27
C VAL A 331 -70.18 15.92 8.55
N THR A 332 -70.12 16.43 7.32
CA THR A 332 -71.29 16.53 6.45
C THR A 332 -71.32 15.33 5.52
N ILE A 333 -72.43 14.58 5.54
CA ILE A 333 -72.69 13.43 4.67
C ILE A 333 -73.60 13.94 3.54
N PRO A 334 -73.15 13.90 2.27
CA PRO A 334 -73.98 14.34 1.15
C PRO A 334 -75.29 13.55 1.06
N GLY A 335 -76.42 14.24 0.93
CA GLY A 335 -77.72 13.59 0.71
C GLY A 335 -77.79 12.93 -0.67
N ARG A 336 -78.43 11.75 -0.76
CA ARG A 336 -78.71 11.09 -2.05
C ARG A 336 -79.92 11.75 -2.73
N PHE A 337 -79.87 11.92 -4.05
CA PHE A 337 -80.94 12.44 -4.95
C PHE A 337 -82.15 13.09 -4.25
N GLY A 338 -82.09 14.41 -4.03
CA GLY A 338 -83.20 15.20 -3.47
C GLY A 338 -83.32 15.19 -1.95
N GLN A 339 -82.47 14.47 -1.22
CA GLN A 339 -82.41 14.54 0.25
C GLN A 339 -81.40 15.60 0.74
N PRO A 340 -81.70 16.31 1.85
CA PRO A 340 -80.75 17.21 2.48
C PRO A 340 -79.54 16.44 3.04
N PRO A 341 -78.36 17.09 3.18
CA PRO A 341 -77.22 16.48 3.82
C PRO A 341 -77.52 16.14 5.29
N THR A 342 -76.96 15.03 5.77
CA THR A 342 -76.98 14.67 7.18
C THR A 342 -75.63 14.99 7.83
N TYR A 343 -75.60 15.06 9.16
CA TYR A 343 -74.40 15.39 9.91
C TYR A 343 -74.08 14.30 10.93
N ARG A 344 -72.79 13.99 11.09
CA ARG A 344 -72.30 13.09 12.13
C ARG A 344 -71.14 13.75 12.86
N ASP A 345 -71.18 13.69 14.19
CA ASP A 345 -70.08 14.14 15.02
C ASP A 345 -69.11 12.96 15.23
N GLU A 346 -67.83 13.22 15.03
CA GLU A 346 -66.76 12.23 15.12
C GLU A 346 -65.55 12.78 15.88
N PRO A 347 -64.69 11.92 16.45
CA PRO A 347 -63.42 12.35 17.01
C PRO A 347 -62.59 13.18 16.03
N GLY A 348 -62.10 14.32 16.49
CA GLY A 348 -61.30 15.25 15.69
C GLY A 348 -59.79 15.14 15.90
N GLY A 349 -59.33 14.21 16.74
CA GLY A 349 -57.93 14.09 17.16
C GLY A 349 -57.52 15.11 18.24
N GLY A 350 -58.48 15.77 18.89
CA GLY A 350 -58.21 16.72 19.97
C GLY A 350 -58.04 16.11 21.37
N ALA A 351 -58.19 14.79 21.51
CA ALA A 351 -58.05 14.08 22.79
C ALA A 351 -57.49 12.67 22.57
N ASN A 352 -56.75 12.17 23.55
CA ASN A 352 -56.36 10.77 23.66
C ASN A 352 -57.61 9.95 24.00
N MET A 353 -57.93 8.97 23.16
CA MET A 353 -59.10 8.12 23.30
C MET A 353 -58.77 6.71 23.78
N GLY A 354 -57.48 6.35 23.81
CA GLY A 354 -57.02 4.98 24.05
C GLY A 354 -56.14 4.84 25.27
N GLN A 355 -55.55 3.65 25.42
CA GLN A 355 -54.52 3.41 26.43
C GLN A 355 -53.19 4.06 26.02
N THR A 356 -52.89 4.01 24.73
CA THR A 356 -51.77 4.69 24.10
C THR A 356 -52.22 5.08 22.70
N ASP A 357 -52.23 6.38 22.42
CA ASP A 357 -52.52 6.88 21.09
C ASP A 357 -51.22 7.33 20.42
N GLY A 358 -51.19 7.26 19.10
CA GLY A 358 -50.21 7.99 18.31
C GLY A 358 -50.48 9.49 18.40
N PHE A 359 -49.43 10.30 18.33
CA PHE A 359 -49.55 11.73 18.08
C PHE A 359 -48.75 12.13 16.87
N VAL A 360 -49.18 13.20 16.20
CA VAL A 360 -48.42 13.88 15.15
C VAL A 360 -48.54 15.38 15.33
N ALA A 361 -47.40 16.07 15.26
CA ALA A 361 -47.29 17.50 15.44
C ALA A 361 -46.36 18.13 14.40
N SER A 362 -46.63 19.38 14.05
CA SER A 362 -45.80 20.18 13.15
C SER A 362 -45.40 21.49 13.82
N TYR A 363 -44.18 21.94 13.53
CA TYR A 363 -43.56 23.12 14.13
C TYR A 363 -42.87 23.95 13.06
N SER A 364 -42.88 25.27 13.22
CA SER A 364 -42.05 26.15 12.42
C SER A 364 -40.55 25.83 12.59
N ALA A 365 -39.72 26.34 11.68
CA ALA A 365 -38.26 26.20 11.77
C ALA A 365 -37.65 26.74 13.09
N ASN A 366 -38.40 27.58 13.82
CA ASN A 366 -38.01 28.15 15.11
C ASN A 366 -38.62 27.41 16.32
N GLY A 367 -39.34 26.31 16.11
CA GLY A 367 -39.93 25.50 17.19
C GLY A 367 -41.26 26.02 17.74
N SER A 368 -42.01 26.83 16.97
CA SER A 368 -43.37 27.23 17.32
C SER A 368 -44.39 26.24 16.75
N ILE A 369 -45.26 25.69 17.60
CA ILE A 369 -46.28 24.71 17.21
C ILE A 369 -47.20 25.31 16.14
N GLN A 370 -47.37 24.59 15.04
CA GLN A 370 -48.35 24.90 14.00
C GLN A 370 -49.59 24.06 14.23
N GLN A 371 -49.41 22.75 14.34
CA GLN A 371 -50.49 21.81 14.56
C GLN A 371 -50.06 20.63 15.42
N SER A 372 -51.03 20.01 16.10
CA SER A 372 -50.84 18.77 16.84
C SER A 372 -52.16 18.07 17.08
N ARG A 373 -52.16 16.74 16.92
CA ARG A 373 -53.32 15.88 17.12
C ARG A 373 -52.95 14.48 17.59
N PHE A 374 -53.91 13.81 18.22
CA PHE A 374 -53.91 12.37 18.49
C PHE A 374 -54.43 11.56 17.29
N PHE A 375 -54.03 10.29 17.22
CA PHE A 375 -54.31 9.33 16.16
C PHE A 375 -54.30 7.89 16.73
N GLY A 376 -55.41 7.15 16.67
CA GLY A 376 -55.45 5.78 17.18
C GLY A 376 -56.83 5.24 17.58
N ARG A 377 -57.53 5.99 18.44
CA ARG A 377 -58.86 5.68 19.02
C ARG A 377 -58.76 4.87 20.31
N GLU A 378 -59.59 3.86 20.54
CA GLU A 378 -59.84 3.34 21.90
C GLU A 378 -58.79 2.32 22.40
N GLY A 379 -57.88 1.86 21.55
CA GLY A 379 -56.90 0.81 21.82
C GLY A 379 -55.48 1.31 22.13
N ILE A 380 -54.51 0.52 21.66
CA ILE A 380 -53.07 0.82 21.67
C ILE A 380 -52.68 1.04 20.22
N ASP A 381 -52.21 2.24 19.92
CA ASP A 381 -51.91 2.71 18.58
C ASP A 381 -50.50 3.29 18.59
N LEU A 382 -49.56 2.56 17.97
CA LEU A 382 -48.14 2.86 18.03
C LEU A 382 -47.67 3.32 16.66
N ILE A 383 -47.20 4.57 16.58
CA ILE A 383 -46.48 5.06 15.40
C ILE A 383 -45.03 4.59 15.50
N SER A 384 -44.58 3.92 14.44
CA SER A 384 -43.21 3.38 14.35
C SER A 384 -42.33 4.20 13.43
N ALA A 385 -42.87 4.72 12.32
CA ALA A 385 -42.10 5.47 11.34
C ALA A 385 -42.93 6.55 10.63
N MET A 386 -42.22 7.60 10.17
CA MET A 386 -42.79 8.72 9.40
C MET A 386 -41.87 9.11 8.26
N VAL A 387 -42.45 9.48 7.13
CA VAL A 387 -41.75 10.15 6.02
C VAL A 387 -42.63 11.27 5.46
N ILE A 388 -42.03 12.25 4.80
CA ILE A 388 -42.77 13.32 4.10
C ILE A 388 -42.40 13.35 2.63
N ASP A 389 -43.33 13.76 1.78
CA ASP A 389 -43.08 13.96 0.35
C ASP A 389 -42.74 15.43 0.01
N GLN A 390 -42.49 15.71 -1.26
CA GLN A 390 -42.15 17.05 -1.76
C GLN A 390 -43.29 18.08 -1.58
N SER A 391 -44.52 17.61 -1.37
CA SER A 391 -45.68 18.46 -1.08
C SER A 391 -45.90 18.65 0.43
N SER A 392 -44.97 18.18 1.25
CA SER A 392 -45.07 18.14 2.72
C SER A 392 -46.27 17.31 3.22
N SER A 393 -46.76 16.34 2.43
CA SER A 393 -47.72 15.35 2.93
C SER A 393 -46.99 14.41 3.89
N VAL A 394 -47.66 14.01 4.97
CA VAL A 394 -47.07 13.19 6.03
C VAL A 394 -47.57 11.76 5.93
N TYR A 395 -46.64 10.81 5.80
CA TYR A 395 -46.94 9.39 5.73
C TYR A 395 -46.51 8.72 7.03
N LEU A 396 -47.39 7.91 7.61
CA LEU A 396 -47.17 7.21 8.88
C LEU A 396 -47.43 5.72 8.71
N THR A 397 -46.68 4.92 9.46
CA THR A 397 -46.98 3.51 9.65
C THR A 397 -46.69 3.08 11.08
N GLY A 398 -47.27 1.96 11.47
CA GLY A 398 -47.25 1.48 12.84
C GLY A 398 -48.11 0.25 13.03
N SER A 399 -48.51 0.01 14.27
CA SER A 399 -49.42 -1.06 14.65
C SER A 399 -50.56 -0.54 15.53
N THR A 400 -51.70 -1.21 15.45
CA THR A 400 -52.91 -0.82 16.17
C THR A 400 -53.61 -2.05 16.74
N THR A 401 -54.17 -1.95 17.95
CA THR A 401 -55.16 -2.89 18.51
C THR A 401 -56.60 -2.38 18.36
N SER A 402 -56.77 -1.18 17.79
CA SER A 402 -58.04 -0.48 17.65
C SER A 402 -58.82 -1.00 16.44
N ALA A 403 -59.81 -1.88 16.68
CA ALA A 403 -60.74 -2.30 15.63
C ALA A 403 -61.55 -1.13 15.01
N ASN A 404 -61.61 0.01 15.71
CA ASN A 404 -62.25 1.24 15.27
C ASN A 404 -61.24 2.30 14.78
N PHE A 405 -60.02 1.92 14.42
CA PHE A 405 -58.99 2.85 13.92
C PHE A 405 -59.53 3.83 12.87
N GLU A 406 -59.00 5.06 12.87
CA GLU A 406 -59.47 6.10 11.94
C GLU A 406 -59.10 5.76 10.49
N THR A 407 -60.03 5.17 9.74
CA THR A 407 -59.85 4.85 8.31
C THR A 407 -60.46 5.93 7.41
N ALA A 408 -59.82 6.19 6.27
CA ALA A 408 -60.26 7.19 5.29
C ALA A 408 -59.73 6.84 3.89
N PRO A 409 -60.47 7.15 2.81
CA PRO A 409 -61.79 7.80 2.77
C PRO A 409 -62.96 6.87 3.18
N THR A 410 -64.05 7.41 3.74
CA THR A 410 -65.22 6.60 4.13
C THR A 410 -66.34 6.71 3.09
N SER A 411 -66.97 5.59 2.70
CA SER A 411 -67.93 5.52 1.58
C SER A 411 -69.15 6.44 1.69
N ASP A 412 -69.47 6.91 2.88
CA ASP A 412 -70.58 7.81 3.19
C ASP A 412 -70.23 9.30 3.04
N ARG A 413 -68.95 9.67 3.14
CA ARG A 413 -68.49 11.07 3.00
C ARG A 413 -68.21 11.46 1.54
N PHE A 414 -68.06 10.48 0.66
CA PHE A 414 -67.60 10.69 -0.71
C PHE A 414 -68.66 10.22 -1.69
N SER A 415 -69.14 11.13 -2.55
CA SER A 415 -70.11 10.81 -3.61
C SER A 415 -69.58 9.78 -4.62
N SER A 416 -68.25 9.62 -4.70
CA SER A 416 -67.55 8.61 -5.50
C SER A 416 -67.64 7.19 -4.90
N GLY A 417 -68.11 7.02 -3.67
CA GLY A 417 -68.15 5.73 -2.98
C GLY A 417 -66.77 5.16 -2.63
N ARG A 418 -65.74 6.02 -2.62
CA ARG A 418 -64.35 5.65 -2.39
C ARG A 418 -64.13 5.07 -0.99
N VAL A 419 -63.27 4.07 -0.90
CA VAL A 419 -62.81 3.41 0.33
C VAL A 419 -61.30 3.20 0.26
N PRO A 420 -60.58 3.17 1.40
CA PRO A 420 -59.20 2.72 1.43
C PRO A 420 -59.10 1.23 1.10
N TYR A 421 -57.88 0.77 0.88
CA TYR A 421 -57.54 -0.63 0.65
C TYR A 421 -58.18 -1.58 1.67
N ASP A 422 -58.02 -1.28 2.96
CA ASP A 422 -58.56 -2.08 4.04
C ASP A 422 -59.14 -1.21 5.16
N ARG A 423 -60.30 -1.64 5.66
CA ARG A 423 -61.07 -0.98 6.71
C ARG A 423 -61.28 -1.85 7.94
N THR A 424 -60.82 -3.10 7.90
CA THR A 424 -61.06 -4.08 8.95
C THR A 424 -59.77 -4.44 9.65
N PHE A 425 -59.90 -4.64 10.96
CA PHE A 425 -58.90 -5.33 11.75
C PHE A 425 -59.04 -6.84 11.46
N ASN A 426 -58.03 -7.44 10.87
CA ASN A 426 -58.09 -8.75 10.22
C ASN A 426 -57.71 -9.92 11.13
N GLY A 427 -57.12 -9.67 12.29
CA GLY A 427 -56.82 -10.71 13.27
C GLY A 427 -55.66 -10.35 14.20
N GLY A 428 -55.09 -11.38 14.84
CA GLY A 428 -53.98 -11.20 15.77
C GLY A 428 -54.27 -10.30 16.97
N LEU A 429 -53.19 -9.88 17.63
CA LEU A 429 -53.24 -8.84 18.66
C LEU A 429 -53.13 -7.44 18.06
N THR A 430 -52.43 -7.31 16.93
CA THR A 430 -52.20 -6.03 16.24
C THR A 430 -52.25 -6.20 14.73
N ASP A 431 -52.80 -5.21 14.05
CA ASP A 431 -52.66 -5.03 12.61
C ASP A 431 -51.75 -3.82 12.32
N GLY A 432 -51.08 -3.87 11.17
CA GLY A 432 -50.37 -2.72 10.65
C GLY A 432 -51.34 -1.65 10.14
N PHE A 433 -50.90 -0.40 10.17
CA PHE A 433 -51.62 0.69 9.51
C PHE A 433 -50.71 1.49 8.57
N ILE A 434 -51.31 2.12 7.57
CA ILE A 434 -50.64 3.03 6.64
C ILE A 434 -51.51 4.28 6.46
N VAL A 435 -50.92 5.45 6.72
CA VAL A 435 -51.63 6.73 6.73
C VAL A 435 -50.89 7.71 5.84
N LYS A 436 -51.64 8.53 5.12
CA LYS A 436 -51.17 9.74 4.44
C LYS A 436 -52.06 10.91 4.88
N LEU A 437 -51.48 11.86 5.59
CA LEU A 437 -52.06 13.15 5.97
C LEU A 437 -51.57 14.23 5.01
N ASN A 438 -52.34 15.30 4.87
CA ASN A 438 -51.84 16.50 4.21
C ASN A 438 -50.84 17.26 5.12
N ASN A 439 -50.25 18.35 4.61
CA ASN A 439 -49.36 19.23 5.37
C ASN A 439 -50.04 19.93 6.56
N GLU A 440 -51.38 19.93 6.59
CA GLU A 440 -52.18 20.36 7.73
C GLU A 440 -52.52 19.23 8.72
N LEU A 441 -51.85 18.07 8.66
CA LEU A 441 -52.05 16.90 9.51
C LEU A 441 -53.49 16.36 9.53
N ALA A 442 -54.28 16.71 8.50
CA ALA A 442 -55.66 16.31 8.36
C ALA A 442 -55.78 15.13 7.39
N LEU A 443 -56.69 14.21 7.72
CA LEU A 443 -57.30 13.33 6.73
C LEU A 443 -58.40 14.11 6.02
N ALA A 444 -58.40 14.05 4.70
CA ALA A 444 -59.29 14.89 3.93
C ALA A 444 -60.73 14.47 3.98
N LYS A 445 -61.57 15.48 3.74
CA LYS A 445 -63.02 15.38 3.63
C LYS A 445 -63.49 15.31 2.17
N THR A 446 -62.55 15.37 1.22
CA THR A 446 -62.75 15.35 -0.24
C THR A 446 -61.64 14.52 -0.89
N ASP A 447 -61.79 14.15 -2.17
CA ASP A 447 -60.83 13.29 -2.91
C ASP A 447 -59.48 14.00 -3.20
N ASP A 448 -58.75 14.39 -2.16
CA ASP A 448 -57.46 15.09 -2.26
C ASP A 448 -56.24 14.14 -2.25
N GLY A 449 -56.48 12.84 -2.08
CA GLY A 449 -55.44 11.82 -2.11
C GLY A 449 -54.90 11.39 -0.75
N THR A 450 -55.33 12.00 0.36
CA THR A 450 -55.03 11.49 1.72
C THR A 450 -55.81 10.21 2.03
N TYR A 451 -55.28 9.37 2.92
CA TYR A 451 -55.88 8.08 3.27
C TYR A 451 -55.40 7.56 4.63
N SER A 452 -56.13 6.60 5.18
CA SER A 452 -55.74 5.79 6.33
C SER A 452 -56.36 4.42 6.19
N THR A 453 -55.53 3.38 6.24
CA THR A 453 -55.90 1.98 5.94
C THR A 453 -55.20 1.03 6.90
N PHE A 454 -55.84 -0.12 7.14
CA PHE A 454 -55.16 -1.28 7.72
C PHE A 454 -54.26 -1.96 6.68
N PHE A 455 -53.32 -2.76 7.16
CA PHE A 455 -52.53 -3.71 6.39
C PHE A 455 -52.10 -4.86 7.32
N GLY A 456 -52.57 -6.06 7.03
CA GLY A 456 -52.28 -7.25 7.85
C GLY A 456 -53.13 -8.45 7.44
N GLY A 457 -52.88 -9.59 8.09
CA GLY A 457 -53.59 -10.84 7.92
C GLY A 457 -54.26 -11.29 9.22
N ALA A 458 -54.31 -12.61 9.45
CA ALA A 458 -54.98 -13.17 10.63
C ALA A 458 -54.09 -13.24 11.90
N GLY A 459 -52.78 -13.05 11.74
CA GLY A 459 -51.78 -13.01 12.81
C GLY A 459 -51.44 -11.58 13.24
N GLU A 460 -50.31 -11.41 13.93
CA GLU A 460 -49.78 -10.10 14.31
C GLU A 460 -48.98 -9.48 13.15
N ASP A 461 -49.31 -8.23 12.82
CA ASP A 461 -48.70 -7.44 11.76
C ASP A 461 -48.28 -6.05 12.27
N GLU A 462 -47.08 -5.60 11.93
CA GLU A 462 -46.56 -4.29 12.35
C GLU A 462 -45.82 -3.58 11.21
N GLY A 463 -46.21 -2.35 10.90
CA GLY A 463 -45.38 -1.47 10.08
C GLY A 463 -44.21 -0.88 10.89
N ARG A 464 -42.97 -1.04 10.41
CA ARG A 464 -41.77 -0.57 11.11
C ARG A 464 -40.96 0.47 10.34
N GLY A 465 -41.15 0.57 9.03
CA GLY A 465 -40.46 1.52 8.18
C GLY A 465 -41.32 1.92 6.98
N ILE A 466 -41.17 3.17 6.53
CA ILE A 466 -41.91 3.70 5.38
C ILE A 466 -41.01 4.61 4.55
N PHE A 467 -41.12 4.51 3.23
CA PHE A 467 -40.57 5.49 2.29
C PHE A 467 -41.57 5.74 1.15
N VAL A 468 -41.44 6.86 0.47
CA VAL A 468 -42.33 7.28 -0.62
C VAL A 468 -41.51 7.49 -1.88
N ASP A 469 -42.05 7.04 -3.02
CA ASP A 469 -41.47 7.30 -4.33
C ASP A 469 -41.97 8.61 -4.96
N ASP A 470 -41.40 9.02 -6.09
CA ASP A 470 -41.75 10.26 -6.78
C ASP A 470 -43.21 10.28 -7.31
N LEU A 471 -43.91 9.13 -7.31
CA LEU A 471 -45.33 9.04 -7.66
C LEU A 471 -46.24 9.20 -6.44
N GLY A 472 -45.69 9.39 -5.24
CA GLY A 472 -46.41 9.50 -3.98
C GLY A 472 -46.89 8.15 -3.43
N ARG A 473 -46.35 7.03 -3.92
CA ARG A 473 -46.73 5.69 -3.45
C ARG A 473 -45.95 5.36 -2.17
N ALA A 474 -46.68 5.00 -1.12
CA ALA A 474 -46.07 4.57 0.14
C ALA A 474 -45.58 3.12 0.03
N SER A 475 -44.30 2.91 0.30
CA SER A 475 -43.68 1.60 0.47
C SER A 475 -43.42 1.36 1.95
N VAL A 476 -44.14 0.41 2.54
CA VAL A 476 -44.05 0.05 3.95
C VAL A 476 -43.33 -1.27 4.10
N VAL A 477 -42.41 -1.33 5.06
CA VAL A 477 -41.72 -2.54 5.47
C VAL A 477 -42.01 -2.80 6.94
N GLY A 478 -42.29 -4.05 7.26
CA GLY A 478 -42.75 -4.44 8.57
C GLY A 478 -42.47 -5.88 8.89
N VAL A 479 -43.03 -6.36 10.00
CA VAL A 479 -42.97 -7.77 10.40
C VAL A 479 -44.37 -8.37 10.42
N THR A 480 -44.45 -9.67 10.14
CA THR A 480 -45.71 -10.40 10.10
C THR A 480 -45.54 -11.81 10.66
N THR A 481 -46.55 -12.27 11.39
CA THR A 481 -46.76 -13.70 11.72
C THR A 481 -47.92 -14.30 10.92
N SER A 482 -48.54 -13.50 10.06
CA SER A 482 -49.69 -13.86 9.24
C SER A 482 -49.29 -14.76 8.08
N THR A 483 -49.82 -15.99 8.07
CA THR A 483 -49.63 -16.95 6.97
C THR A 483 -50.51 -16.67 5.75
N ASN A 484 -51.41 -15.70 5.85
CA ASN A 484 -52.40 -15.32 4.85
C ASN A 484 -52.27 -13.87 4.39
N LEU A 485 -51.09 -13.26 4.52
CA LEU A 485 -50.84 -11.91 4.04
C LEU A 485 -51.05 -11.83 2.52
N GLU A 486 -51.75 -10.78 2.04
CA GLU A 486 -51.93 -10.57 0.60
C GLU A 486 -50.59 -10.30 -0.09
N THR A 487 -50.35 -11.00 -1.19
CA THR A 487 -49.05 -11.06 -1.86
C THR A 487 -49.23 -10.81 -3.36
N ILE A 488 -48.64 -9.72 -3.85
CA ILE A 488 -48.77 -9.27 -5.25
C ILE A 488 -47.36 -8.98 -5.79
N GLY A 489 -46.78 -9.94 -6.49
CA GLY A 489 -45.36 -9.90 -6.90
C GLY A 489 -44.82 -11.28 -7.29
N SER A 490 -43.50 -11.36 -7.52
CA SER A 490 -42.83 -12.60 -7.92
C SER A 490 -41.72 -13.06 -6.96
N MET A 491 -41.42 -12.32 -5.90
CA MET A 491 -40.33 -12.67 -4.96
C MET A 491 -40.71 -13.79 -3.97
N PHE A 492 -41.72 -14.61 -4.28
CA PHE A 492 -42.26 -15.63 -3.39
C PHE A 492 -41.63 -16.98 -3.63
N SER A 493 -40.87 -17.49 -2.67
CA SER A 493 -40.45 -18.90 -2.69
C SER A 493 -40.19 -19.53 -1.32
N GLN A 494 -40.55 -18.87 -0.21
CA GLN A 494 -40.20 -19.36 1.14
C GLN A 494 -41.44 -19.66 1.96
N ALA A 495 -41.40 -20.66 2.84
CA ALA A 495 -42.50 -20.88 3.78
C ALA A 495 -42.49 -19.77 4.84
N PHE A 496 -43.65 -19.34 5.32
CA PHE A 496 -43.72 -18.41 6.45
C PHE A 496 -42.98 -19.01 7.66
N GLY A 497 -41.98 -18.27 8.14
CA GLY A 497 -41.24 -18.55 9.36
C GLY A 497 -42.05 -18.26 10.62
N GLN A 498 -41.38 -18.18 11.76
CA GLN A 498 -42.04 -17.79 13.02
C GLN A 498 -42.51 -16.34 12.99
N GLN A 499 -41.73 -15.47 12.33
CA GLN A 499 -42.05 -14.08 12.06
C GLN A 499 -41.14 -13.63 10.93
N ASP A 500 -41.71 -13.14 9.83
CA ASP A 500 -40.96 -12.69 8.66
C ASP A 500 -41.16 -11.21 8.41
N MET A 501 -40.34 -10.65 7.53
CA MET A 501 -40.54 -9.29 7.05
C MET A 501 -41.57 -9.28 5.91
N PHE A 502 -42.35 -8.22 5.82
CA PHE A 502 -43.12 -7.90 4.63
C PHE A 502 -42.69 -6.57 4.02
N MET A 503 -42.93 -6.41 2.73
CA MET A 503 -42.88 -5.14 2.02
C MET A 503 -44.17 -4.96 1.24
N ALA A 504 -44.87 -3.85 1.45
CA ALA A 504 -46.13 -3.51 0.80
C ALA A 504 -46.04 -2.13 0.13
N VAL A 505 -46.60 -1.99 -1.06
CA VAL A 505 -46.63 -0.73 -1.82
C VAL A 505 -48.07 -0.39 -2.11
N LEU A 506 -48.55 0.73 -1.57
CA LEU A 506 -49.88 1.25 -1.83
C LEU A 506 -49.88 2.23 -3.00
N ALA A 507 -51.01 2.31 -3.70
CA ALA A 507 -51.28 3.40 -4.62
C ALA A 507 -51.20 4.75 -3.89
N ASN A 508 -50.86 5.82 -4.61
CA ASN A 508 -50.74 7.19 -4.06
C ASN A 508 -52.01 7.68 -3.34
N ASP A 509 -53.15 7.09 -3.70
CA ASP A 509 -54.47 7.41 -3.20
C ASP A 509 -54.96 6.40 -2.14
N GLY A 510 -54.13 5.41 -1.77
CA GLY A 510 -54.35 4.43 -0.70
C GLY A 510 -55.47 3.43 -0.95
N ARG A 511 -55.98 3.31 -2.19
CA ARG A 511 -57.11 2.43 -2.50
C ARG A 511 -56.72 1.00 -2.82
N ASP A 512 -55.58 0.84 -3.47
CA ASP A 512 -55.14 -0.44 -4.00
C ASP A 512 -53.75 -0.78 -3.48
N LEU A 513 -53.56 -2.05 -3.14
CA LEU A 513 -52.23 -2.64 -2.97
C LEU A 513 -51.63 -2.85 -4.35
N VAL A 514 -50.60 -2.06 -4.68
CA VAL A 514 -49.93 -2.12 -5.99
C VAL A 514 -49.05 -3.37 -6.07
N SER A 515 -48.35 -3.66 -4.98
CA SER A 515 -47.53 -4.86 -4.85
C SER A 515 -47.25 -5.14 -3.38
N ALA A 516 -47.07 -6.40 -3.02
CA ALA A 516 -46.59 -6.80 -1.70
C ALA A 516 -45.72 -8.04 -1.83
N THR A 517 -44.78 -8.24 -0.90
CA THR A 517 -44.03 -9.49 -0.74
C THR A 517 -43.70 -9.77 0.72
N TYR A 518 -43.29 -11.00 1.04
CA TYR A 518 -42.61 -11.33 2.29
C TYR A 518 -41.18 -11.80 2.03
N PHE A 519 -40.33 -11.71 3.05
CA PHE A 519 -38.90 -12.03 3.01
C PHE A 519 -38.41 -12.41 4.41
N GLY A 520 -37.76 -13.57 4.55
CA GLY A 520 -37.33 -14.13 5.82
C GLY A 520 -36.90 -15.58 5.64
N GLY A 521 -36.46 -16.23 6.71
CA GLY A 521 -36.13 -17.66 6.77
C GLY A 521 -37.12 -18.42 7.66
N THR A 522 -36.70 -19.55 8.23
CA THR A 522 -37.59 -20.35 9.09
C THR A 522 -37.72 -19.84 10.53
N GLY A 523 -36.82 -18.96 10.96
CA GLY A 523 -36.78 -18.37 12.30
C GLY A 523 -37.59 -17.08 12.43
N ARG A 524 -37.14 -16.19 13.33
CA ARG A 524 -37.64 -14.82 13.44
C ARG A 524 -36.69 -13.86 12.73
N ASP A 525 -37.25 -13.07 11.84
CA ASP A 525 -36.55 -12.07 11.04
C ASP A 525 -37.16 -10.71 11.33
N GLU A 526 -36.38 -9.85 12.00
CA GLU A 526 -36.85 -8.55 12.46
C GLU A 526 -36.27 -7.43 11.62
N VAL A 527 -37.13 -6.60 11.05
CA VAL A 527 -36.72 -5.31 10.49
C VAL A 527 -36.65 -4.26 11.59
N THR A 528 -35.55 -3.48 11.62
CA THR A 528 -35.41 -2.30 12.49
C THR A 528 -35.72 -1.01 11.73
N GLY A 529 -35.53 -0.99 10.40
CA GLY A 529 -35.93 0.15 9.58
C GLY A 529 -35.72 -0.07 8.09
N VAL A 530 -36.02 0.97 7.33
CA VAL A 530 -35.90 0.98 5.87
C VAL A 530 -35.41 2.33 5.36
N ARG A 531 -34.71 2.32 4.22
CA ARG A 531 -34.42 3.50 3.39
C ARG A 531 -34.71 3.20 1.93
N GLN A 532 -35.06 4.21 1.15
CA GLN A 532 -35.14 4.07 -0.30
C GLN A 532 -33.73 4.05 -0.90
N HIS A 533 -33.46 3.11 -1.81
CA HIS A 533 -32.24 3.11 -2.62
C HIS A 533 -32.42 4.09 -3.80
N LEU A 534 -31.77 5.25 -3.72
CA LEU A 534 -31.60 6.30 -4.75
C LEU A 534 -32.67 6.38 -5.85
N GLY A 535 -33.84 6.97 -5.56
CA GLY A 535 -34.87 7.26 -6.57
C GLY A 535 -35.43 5.99 -7.26
N THR A 536 -35.23 4.82 -6.67
CA THR A 536 -35.78 3.55 -7.16
C THR A 536 -36.89 3.05 -6.24
N SER A 537 -37.65 2.05 -6.68
CA SER A 537 -38.58 1.30 -5.83
C SER A 537 -37.89 0.24 -4.95
N THR A 538 -36.55 0.24 -4.89
CA THR A 538 -35.78 -0.73 -4.09
C THR A 538 -35.65 -0.20 -2.66
N ALA A 539 -36.05 -1.00 -1.69
CA ALA A 539 -35.87 -0.79 -0.27
C ALA A 539 -34.50 -1.31 0.17
N VAL A 540 -33.77 -0.52 0.95
CA VAL A 540 -32.67 -0.97 1.79
C VAL A 540 -33.26 -1.32 3.15
N VAL A 541 -33.50 -2.60 3.38
CA VAL A 541 -34.09 -3.18 4.58
C VAL A 541 -32.96 -3.68 5.48
N TYR A 542 -33.07 -3.43 6.77
CA TYR A 542 -32.02 -3.82 7.71
C TYR A 542 -32.61 -4.14 9.09
N GLY A 543 -31.92 -5.02 9.81
CA GLY A 543 -32.35 -5.43 11.14
C GLY A 543 -31.52 -6.60 11.68
N THR A 544 -32.20 -7.55 12.31
CA THR A 544 -31.59 -8.76 12.90
C THR A 544 -32.34 -10.03 12.51
N THR A 545 -31.61 -11.13 12.43
CA THR A 545 -32.14 -12.46 12.10
C THR A 545 -31.65 -13.50 13.10
N ILE A 546 -32.53 -14.42 13.48
CA ILE A 546 -32.14 -15.68 14.12
C ILE A 546 -32.22 -16.88 13.15
N SER A 547 -32.58 -16.64 11.89
CA SER A 547 -32.73 -17.64 10.84
C SER A 547 -31.35 -18.02 10.29
N ASN A 548 -31.02 -19.32 10.29
CA ASN A 548 -29.79 -19.82 9.65
C ASN A 548 -29.92 -19.87 8.12
N ASP A 549 -31.14 -19.75 7.62
CA ASP A 549 -31.56 -19.88 6.22
C ASP A 549 -32.15 -18.57 5.66
N LEU A 550 -31.83 -17.42 6.27
CA LEU A 550 -32.18 -16.12 5.69
C LEU A 550 -31.72 -16.07 4.22
N PRO A 551 -32.51 -15.54 3.27
CA PRO A 551 -32.17 -15.62 1.85
C PRO A 551 -30.98 -14.69 1.52
N ILE A 552 -29.80 -15.28 1.34
CA ILE A 552 -28.57 -14.54 1.04
C ILE A 552 -28.37 -14.40 -0.46
N GLU A 553 -28.09 -13.18 -0.94
CA GLU A 553 -27.94 -12.90 -2.36
C GLU A 553 -26.85 -11.86 -2.63
N GLY A 554 -26.21 -11.97 -3.80
CA GLY A 554 -25.30 -10.98 -4.33
C GLY A 554 -23.83 -11.32 -4.12
N VAL A 555 -23.00 -10.84 -5.06
CA VAL A 555 -21.54 -10.96 -4.99
C VAL A 555 -21.09 -10.16 -3.79
N GLY A 556 -20.90 -10.85 -2.68
CA GLY A 556 -20.45 -10.14 -1.52
C GLY A 556 -20.83 -10.76 -0.20
N ALA A 557 -21.96 -11.43 -0.23
CA ALA A 557 -22.71 -11.58 0.97
C ALA A 557 -22.08 -12.58 1.94
N ILE A 558 -22.13 -12.20 3.21
CA ILE A 558 -21.93 -13.11 4.33
C ILE A 558 -23.26 -13.83 4.52
N GLY A 559 -23.22 -15.16 4.56
CA GLY A 559 -24.40 -15.98 4.81
C GLY A 559 -24.26 -16.98 5.94
N ALA A 560 -23.12 -16.98 6.63
CA ALA A 560 -22.93 -17.81 7.81
C ALA A 560 -23.29 -16.99 9.04
N ARG A 561 -24.32 -17.43 9.75
CA ARG A 561 -24.69 -16.87 11.05
C ARG A 561 -23.67 -17.30 12.11
N SER A 562 -23.38 -16.41 13.05
CA SER A 562 -22.50 -16.61 14.18
C SER A 562 -23.11 -15.90 15.39
N GLY A 563 -23.02 -16.47 16.59
CA GLY A 563 -23.82 -16.00 17.74
C GLY A 563 -25.29 -16.44 17.72
N ALA A 564 -26.12 -15.84 18.58
CA ALA A 564 -27.53 -16.16 18.72
C ALA A 564 -28.42 -15.35 17.77
N SER A 565 -28.00 -14.14 17.38
CA SER A 565 -28.66 -13.30 16.38
C SER A 565 -27.64 -12.46 15.61
N ASP A 566 -27.80 -12.33 14.30
CA ASP A 566 -26.93 -11.48 13.48
C ASP A 566 -27.68 -10.34 12.81
N GLY A 567 -26.95 -9.26 12.54
CA GLY A 567 -27.47 -8.16 11.75
C GLY A 567 -27.64 -8.57 10.28
N PHE A 568 -28.53 -7.92 9.54
CA PHE A 568 -28.59 -8.08 8.09
C PHE A 568 -28.87 -6.76 7.38
N ILE A 569 -28.47 -6.70 6.10
CA ILE A 569 -28.84 -5.64 5.15
C ILE A 569 -29.29 -6.31 3.85
N ALA A 570 -30.47 -5.94 3.37
CA ALA A 570 -31.09 -6.46 2.16
C ALA A 570 -31.56 -5.32 1.23
N LEU A 571 -31.29 -5.45 -0.07
CA LEU A 571 -31.79 -4.57 -1.11
C LEU A 571 -32.89 -5.29 -1.86
N ILE A 572 -34.13 -5.03 -1.49
CA ILE A 572 -35.29 -5.76 -1.98
C ILE A 572 -36.28 -4.81 -2.66
N ASN A 573 -37.02 -5.32 -3.64
CA ASN A 573 -38.28 -4.75 -4.08
C ASN A 573 -39.32 -5.88 -4.13
N THR A 574 -40.57 -5.61 -4.46
CA THR A 574 -41.62 -6.65 -4.45
C THR A 574 -41.48 -7.75 -5.52
N SER A 575 -40.48 -7.67 -6.40
CA SER A 575 -40.24 -8.63 -7.50
C SER A 575 -38.88 -9.33 -7.46
N THR A 576 -37.86 -8.73 -6.84
CA THR A 576 -36.47 -9.19 -6.85
C THR A 576 -35.76 -8.85 -5.54
N ASN A 577 -35.00 -9.80 -4.99
CA ASN A 577 -33.90 -9.52 -4.08
C ASN A 577 -32.67 -9.19 -4.94
N LYS A 578 -32.01 -8.06 -4.71
CA LYS A 578 -30.81 -7.66 -5.47
C LYS A 578 -29.53 -8.00 -4.74
N PHE A 579 -29.60 -8.00 -3.41
CA PHE A 579 -28.47 -8.21 -2.53
C PHE A 579 -28.98 -8.44 -1.12
N THR A 580 -28.45 -9.41 -0.39
CA THR A 580 -28.70 -9.59 1.04
C THR A 580 -27.44 -10.16 1.68
N THR A 581 -26.97 -9.52 2.74
CA THR A 581 -25.82 -9.98 3.54
C THR A 581 -26.14 -9.95 5.02
N LEU A 582 -25.50 -10.85 5.76
CA LEU A 582 -25.36 -10.70 7.19
C LEU A 582 -24.26 -9.67 7.51
N VAL A 583 -24.46 -8.96 8.61
CA VAL A 583 -23.46 -8.23 9.40
C VAL A 583 -23.26 -9.09 10.64
N ALA A 584 -22.29 -10.00 10.55
CA ALA A 584 -22.09 -11.06 11.52
C ALA A 584 -20.64 -11.08 12.02
N GLY A 585 -20.49 -11.01 13.33
CA GLY A 585 -19.26 -11.29 14.06
C GLY A 585 -19.43 -12.52 14.95
N ASN A 586 -18.57 -12.70 15.96
CA ASN A 586 -18.54 -13.87 16.82
C ASN A 586 -19.61 -13.90 17.93
N ALA A 587 -20.46 -12.88 18.02
CA ALA A 587 -21.51 -12.74 19.02
C ALA A 587 -22.75 -12.08 18.40
N ASP A 588 -23.60 -11.44 19.21
CA ASP A 588 -24.88 -10.91 18.75
C ASP A 588 -24.73 -9.53 18.10
N ASP A 589 -25.36 -9.39 16.92
CA ASP A 589 -25.29 -8.22 16.07
C ASP A 589 -26.70 -7.75 15.63
N THR A 590 -26.91 -6.44 15.53
CA THR A 590 -28.15 -5.85 15.01
C THR A 590 -27.85 -4.58 14.23
N VAL A 591 -28.23 -4.53 12.95
CA VAL A 591 -28.14 -3.28 12.17
C VAL A 591 -29.30 -2.36 12.55
N ARG A 592 -28.99 -1.18 13.08
CA ARG A 592 -29.98 -0.24 13.65
C ARG A 592 -30.31 0.91 12.71
N ALA A 593 -29.37 1.32 11.86
CA ALA A 593 -29.58 2.43 10.94
C ALA A 593 -28.73 2.29 9.69
N VAL A 594 -29.26 2.78 8.56
CA VAL A 594 -28.56 2.85 7.28
C VAL A 594 -28.79 4.22 6.63
N ALA A 595 -27.76 4.74 5.99
CA ALA A 595 -27.80 5.89 5.09
C ALA A 595 -27.28 5.47 3.71
N VAL A 596 -27.81 6.09 2.66
CA VAL A 596 -27.42 5.83 1.28
C VAL A 596 -26.69 7.05 0.74
N ASP A 597 -25.47 6.87 0.22
CA ASP A 597 -24.72 7.96 -0.40
C ASP A 597 -25.19 8.21 -1.85
N PRO A 598 -24.80 9.32 -2.49
CA PRO A 598 -25.25 9.66 -3.85
C PRO A 598 -24.86 8.69 -4.96
N ILE A 599 -23.93 7.75 -4.72
CA ILE A 599 -23.54 6.71 -5.70
C ILE A 599 -24.17 5.34 -5.37
N GLY A 600 -24.89 5.26 -4.25
CA GLY A 600 -25.67 4.10 -3.84
C GLY A 600 -24.93 3.16 -2.89
N ASP A 601 -23.76 3.56 -2.38
CA ASP A 601 -23.09 2.86 -1.27
C ASP A 601 -23.85 3.11 0.03
N LEU A 602 -23.70 2.19 0.97
CA LEU A 602 -24.40 2.24 2.23
C LEU A 602 -23.43 2.58 3.35
N TYR A 603 -23.85 3.48 4.22
CA TYR A 603 -23.26 3.66 5.54
C TYR A 603 -24.24 3.08 6.55
N PHE A 604 -23.77 2.24 7.45
CA PHE A 604 -24.63 1.61 8.44
C PHE A 604 -24.05 1.69 9.82
N ALA A 605 -24.94 1.64 10.81
CA ALA A 605 -24.59 1.54 12.20
C ALA A 605 -25.29 0.32 12.82
N ALA A 606 -24.55 -0.43 13.62
CA ALA A 606 -25.01 -1.64 14.29
C ALA A 606 -24.75 -1.55 15.80
N SER A 607 -25.60 -2.20 16.59
CA SER A 607 -25.31 -2.55 17.97
C SER A 607 -24.73 -3.96 17.98
N THR A 608 -23.59 -4.16 18.65
CA THR A 608 -22.79 -5.38 18.57
C THR A 608 -22.22 -5.75 19.92
N THR A 609 -22.16 -7.05 20.19
CA THR A 609 -21.28 -7.63 21.23
C THR A 609 -20.09 -8.37 20.63
N SER A 610 -20.04 -8.45 19.30
CA SER A 610 -18.97 -9.05 18.51
C SER A 610 -17.72 -8.19 18.53
N ASN A 611 -16.54 -8.83 18.65
CA ASN A 611 -15.24 -8.16 18.69
C ASN A 611 -14.39 -8.32 17.42
N ASP A 612 -14.95 -8.97 16.42
CA ASP A 612 -14.30 -9.34 15.17
C ASP A 612 -15.05 -8.83 13.92
N LEU A 613 -15.99 -7.89 14.09
CA LEU A 613 -16.54 -7.15 12.96
C LEU A 613 -15.41 -6.43 12.24
N ARG A 614 -15.51 -6.42 10.91
CA ARG A 614 -14.42 -5.94 10.04
C ARG A 614 -14.07 -4.48 10.33
N THR A 615 -12.87 -4.22 10.82
CA THR A 615 -12.37 -2.85 10.99
C THR A 615 -11.49 -2.41 9.82
N SER A 616 -11.40 -1.10 9.62
CA SER A 616 -10.38 -0.55 8.70
C SER A 616 -8.98 -0.94 9.21
N PRO A 617 -8.02 -1.32 8.35
CA PRO A 617 -6.66 -1.69 8.79
C PRO A 617 -5.94 -0.61 9.61
N ASP A 618 -6.33 0.66 9.44
CA ASP A 618 -5.79 1.82 10.16
C ASP A 618 -6.79 2.39 11.19
N SER A 619 -7.79 1.60 11.62
CA SER A 619 -8.80 2.04 12.59
C SER A 619 -8.14 2.26 13.95
N THR A 620 -8.25 3.49 14.47
CA THR A 620 -7.78 3.83 15.82
C THR A 620 -8.82 3.49 16.90
N PHE A 621 -10.08 3.32 16.51
CA PHE A 621 -11.11 2.90 17.45
C PHE A 621 -11.19 1.38 17.52
N GLN A 622 -11.28 0.90 18.74
CA GLN A 622 -11.34 -0.49 19.16
C GLN A 622 -12.47 -0.62 20.16
N MET A 623 -12.82 -1.85 20.49
CA MET A 623 -13.77 -2.08 21.57
C MET A 623 -13.25 -1.48 22.89
N SER A 624 -14.12 -0.74 23.56
CA SER A 624 -13.90 -0.10 24.86
C SER A 624 -14.30 -1.01 26.04
N GLY A 625 -15.09 -2.08 25.82
CA GLY A 625 -15.45 -3.00 26.91
C GLY A 625 -16.32 -4.21 26.52
N PRO A 626 -16.87 -4.93 27.52
CA PRO A 626 -17.73 -6.11 27.31
C PRO A 626 -19.22 -5.77 27.11
N GLY A 627 -19.57 -4.47 27.08
CA GLY A 627 -20.94 -4.01 26.86
C GLY A 627 -21.39 -4.13 25.40
N ILE A 628 -22.65 -3.76 25.14
CA ILE A 628 -23.12 -3.57 23.76
C ILE A 628 -22.49 -2.29 23.23
N GLU A 629 -21.64 -2.43 22.22
CA GLU A 629 -21.01 -1.31 21.56
C GLU A 629 -21.73 -0.95 20.26
N MET A 630 -21.39 0.23 19.73
CA MET A 630 -21.81 0.63 18.41
C MET A 630 -20.70 0.35 17.40
N TYR A 631 -21.09 -0.11 16.23
CA TYR A 631 -20.20 -0.30 15.09
C TYR A 631 -20.73 0.51 13.92
N ILE A 632 -19.90 1.39 13.35
CA ILE A 632 -20.24 2.17 12.16
C ILE A 632 -19.36 1.73 11.00
N ALA A 633 -19.97 1.53 9.85
CA ALA A 633 -19.29 0.99 8.69
C ALA A 633 -19.82 1.54 7.38
N LYS A 634 -18.97 1.45 6.37
CA LYS A 634 -19.31 1.70 4.98
C LYS A 634 -19.31 0.37 4.24
N PHE A 635 -20.44 0.05 3.67
CA PHE A 635 -20.61 -0.99 2.68
C PHE A 635 -20.55 -0.37 1.28
N ALA A 636 -19.65 -0.84 0.42
CA ALA A 636 -19.54 -0.37 -0.95
C ALA A 636 -19.69 -1.52 -1.96
N PHE A 637 -20.46 -1.27 -3.02
CA PHE A 637 -20.70 -2.27 -4.05
C PHE A 637 -19.55 -2.31 -5.09
N GLY A 638 -19.03 -3.50 -5.37
CA GLY A 638 -18.03 -3.73 -6.42
C GLY A 638 -16.98 -4.77 -6.06
N LEU A 639 -16.16 -5.13 -7.04
CA LEU A 639 -15.01 -6.04 -6.87
C LEU A 639 -13.75 -5.39 -7.44
N LEU A 640 -12.71 -5.30 -6.61
CA LEU A 640 -11.39 -4.83 -7.00
C LEU A 640 -10.38 -5.97 -6.83
N GLU A 641 -9.70 -6.33 -7.92
CA GLU A 641 -8.73 -7.43 -7.95
C GLU A 641 -7.51 -7.02 -8.76
N MET A 642 -6.32 -7.06 -8.19
CA MET A 642 -5.08 -6.84 -8.94
C MET A 642 -4.79 -8.01 -9.88
N THR A 643 -4.36 -7.70 -11.11
CA THR A 643 -4.08 -8.67 -12.17
C THR A 643 -2.66 -8.61 -12.72
N SER A 644 -1.85 -7.63 -12.31
CA SER A 644 -0.41 -7.56 -12.60
C SER A 644 0.27 -6.58 -11.64
N PRO A 645 1.46 -6.88 -11.09
CA PRO A 645 2.35 -8.02 -11.39
C PRO A 645 1.83 -9.37 -10.91
N GLY A 646 2.35 -10.44 -11.52
CA GLY A 646 2.20 -11.80 -11.01
C GLY A 646 3.14 -12.08 -9.84
N SER A 647 2.78 -13.05 -9.01
CA SER A 647 3.63 -13.58 -7.94
C SER A 647 4.94 -14.11 -8.52
N GLY A 648 6.08 -13.69 -7.95
CA GLY A 648 7.40 -14.12 -8.42
C GLY A 648 7.91 -13.40 -9.68
N ASP A 649 7.16 -12.46 -10.25
CA ASP A 649 7.66 -11.60 -11.35
C ASP A 649 8.95 -10.90 -10.93
N THR A 650 9.89 -10.75 -11.87
CA THR A 650 11.07 -9.90 -11.67
C THR A 650 11.00 -8.69 -12.59
N TRP A 651 10.86 -7.51 -12.00
CA TRP A 651 10.78 -6.24 -12.70
C TRP A 651 12.08 -5.47 -12.54
N CYS A 652 12.68 -5.07 -13.67
CA CYS A 652 13.95 -4.37 -13.69
C CYS A 652 13.77 -2.88 -13.47
N ALA A 653 14.58 -2.28 -12.61
CA ALA A 653 14.65 -0.84 -12.45
C ALA A 653 14.91 -0.16 -13.81
N GLY A 654 14.18 0.91 -14.09
CA GLY A 654 14.20 1.65 -15.35
C GLY A 654 13.30 1.08 -16.46
N SER A 655 12.79 -0.15 -16.33
CA SER A 655 11.90 -0.75 -17.32
C SER A 655 10.47 -0.18 -17.23
N ASN A 656 9.79 -0.10 -18.38
CA ASN A 656 8.37 0.22 -18.44
C ASN A 656 7.56 -1.07 -18.23
N ARG A 657 6.77 -1.10 -17.16
CA ARG A 657 5.91 -2.23 -16.79
C ARG A 657 4.49 -1.74 -16.59
N THR A 658 3.52 -2.62 -16.74
CA THR A 658 2.11 -2.28 -16.56
C THR A 658 1.57 -2.93 -15.29
N ILE A 659 1.16 -2.11 -14.34
CA ILE A 659 0.35 -2.54 -13.19
C ILE A 659 -1.10 -2.57 -13.68
N SER A 660 -1.83 -3.67 -13.46
CA SER A 660 -3.20 -3.83 -13.97
C SER A 660 -4.13 -4.42 -12.90
N TRP A 661 -5.42 -4.12 -13.01
CA TRP A 661 -6.45 -4.62 -12.10
C TRP A 661 -7.82 -4.75 -12.79
N SER A 662 -8.67 -5.61 -12.24
CA SER A 662 -10.09 -5.69 -12.52
C SER A 662 -10.88 -4.85 -11.51
N SER A 663 -11.87 -4.11 -12.00
CA SER A 663 -12.75 -3.27 -11.19
C SER A 663 -14.21 -3.44 -11.63
N LEU A 664 -14.83 -4.58 -11.30
CA LEU A 664 -16.22 -4.87 -11.65
C LEU A 664 -17.17 -4.06 -10.74
N GLY A 665 -18.23 -3.47 -11.30
CA GLY A 665 -19.17 -2.62 -10.55
C GLY A 665 -18.68 -1.20 -10.27
N PHE A 666 -17.57 -0.79 -10.88
CA PHE A 666 -17.05 0.58 -10.84
C PHE A 666 -17.39 1.32 -12.14
N PRO A 667 -17.72 2.63 -12.07
CA PRO A 667 -17.85 3.46 -13.27
C PRO A 667 -16.48 3.66 -13.94
N ASP A 668 -16.45 3.93 -15.24
CA ASP A 668 -15.20 4.18 -16.00
C ASP A 668 -14.44 5.42 -15.51
N THR A 669 -15.13 6.33 -14.82
CA THR A 669 -14.54 7.51 -14.18
C THR A 669 -13.83 7.20 -12.87
N ALA A 670 -13.94 5.97 -12.34
CA ALA A 670 -13.33 5.56 -11.09
C ALA A 670 -11.82 5.79 -11.08
N LYS A 671 -11.32 6.16 -9.89
CA LYS A 671 -9.92 6.46 -9.65
C LYS A 671 -9.35 5.52 -8.60
N PHE A 672 -8.09 5.15 -8.79
CA PHE A 672 -7.39 4.18 -7.95
C PHE A 672 -6.03 4.71 -7.50
N ASN A 673 -5.70 4.49 -6.25
CA ASN A 673 -4.39 4.78 -5.69
C ASN A 673 -3.57 3.50 -5.63
N ILE A 674 -2.31 3.59 -6.05
CA ILE A 674 -1.39 2.46 -6.12
C ILE A 674 -0.27 2.71 -5.11
N TYR A 675 0.00 1.72 -4.27
CA TYR A 675 1.04 1.76 -3.24
C TYR A 675 1.97 0.56 -3.37
N ILE A 676 3.22 0.72 -2.93
CA ILE A 676 4.25 -0.32 -2.87
C ILE A 676 4.82 -0.44 -1.46
N SER A 677 5.13 -1.65 -1.02
CA SER A 677 5.78 -1.92 0.27
C SER A 677 6.90 -2.95 0.14
N PRO A 678 8.11 -2.70 0.69
CA PRO A 678 9.12 -3.75 0.85
C PRO A 678 8.63 -4.87 1.77
N GLU A 679 8.94 -6.12 1.41
CA GLU A 679 8.63 -7.29 2.24
C GLU A 679 9.14 -7.10 3.68
N GLY A 680 8.26 -7.32 4.66
CA GLY A 680 8.58 -7.24 6.09
C GLY A 680 8.46 -5.86 6.76
N THR A 681 8.13 -4.78 6.03
CA THR A 681 8.14 -3.42 6.59
C THR A 681 6.77 -2.84 6.96
N ASN A 682 5.67 -3.38 6.39
CA ASN A 682 4.30 -2.82 6.47
C ASN A 682 4.18 -1.32 6.12
N THR A 683 5.23 -0.70 5.61
CA THR A 683 5.26 0.70 5.19
C THR A 683 4.88 0.78 3.72
N TRP A 684 3.81 1.52 3.42
CA TRP A 684 3.28 1.69 2.07
C TRP A 684 3.65 3.05 1.50
N THR A 685 4.37 3.05 0.39
CA THR A 685 4.76 4.26 -0.35
C THR A 685 3.87 4.42 -1.57
N GLU A 686 3.41 5.63 -1.85
CA GLU A 686 2.58 5.91 -3.03
C GLU A 686 3.39 5.76 -4.33
N VAL A 687 2.87 4.94 -5.24
CA VAL A 687 3.36 4.80 -6.62
C VAL A 687 2.61 5.76 -7.55
N LYS A 688 1.28 5.85 -7.38
CA LYS A 688 0.41 6.72 -8.16
C LYS A 688 -0.87 7.05 -7.40
N ASN A 689 -1.19 8.33 -7.29
CA ASN A 689 -2.51 8.81 -6.88
C ASN A 689 -3.43 9.00 -8.09
N GLN A 690 -4.72 8.69 -7.91
CA GLN A 690 -5.78 8.89 -8.91
C GLN A 690 -5.48 8.28 -10.30
N ALA A 691 -4.93 7.08 -10.35
CA ALA A 691 -4.82 6.33 -11.61
C ALA A 691 -6.21 6.12 -12.21
N SER A 692 -6.33 6.37 -13.52
CA SER A 692 -7.59 6.26 -14.27
C SER A 692 -7.59 4.95 -15.06
N GLY A 693 -8.77 4.36 -15.28
CA GLY A 693 -8.89 3.11 -16.00
C GLY A 693 -8.51 1.90 -15.14
N ARG A 694 -8.10 0.81 -15.81
CA ARG A 694 -7.85 -0.52 -15.23
C ARG A 694 -6.37 -0.93 -15.23
N ASN A 695 -5.50 -0.01 -15.64
CA ASN A 695 -4.07 -0.22 -15.67
C ASN A 695 -3.28 1.09 -15.53
N TYR A 696 -2.01 0.97 -15.19
CA TYR A 696 -1.07 2.07 -15.06
C TYR A 696 0.29 1.68 -15.63
N GLN A 697 0.77 2.48 -16.58
CA GLN A 697 2.13 2.36 -17.12
C GLN A 697 3.13 2.92 -16.11
N TRP A 698 3.90 2.03 -15.50
CA TRP A 698 4.87 2.34 -14.46
C TRP A 698 6.30 2.18 -14.98
N LYS A 699 7.05 3.27 -14.95
CA LYS A 699 8.50 3.22 -15.09
C LYS A 699 9.10 2.85 -13.73
N VAL A 700 9.56 1.61 -13.58
CA VAL A 700 10.03 1.06 -12.31
C VAL A 700 11.21 1.91 -11.79
N PRO A 701 11.10 2.56 -10.61
CA PRO A 701 12.18 3.39 -10.09
C PRO A 701 13.35 2.54 -9.59
N VAL A 702 14.50 3.18 -9.36
CA VAL A 702 15.64 2.53 -8.70
C VAL A 702 15.31 2.38 -7.21
N LEU A 703 14.99 1.15 -6.81
CA LEU A 703 14.74 0.76 -5.42
C LEU A 703 15.79 -0.28 -5.00
N PRO A 704 15.99 -0.53 -3.69
CA PRO A 704 16.79 -1.65 -3.23
C PRO A 704 16.35 -2.96 -3.91
N THR A 705 17.31 -3.77 -4.36
CA THR A 705 16.97 -5.07 -4.96
C THR A 705 16.36 -5.97 -3.89
N GLY A 706 15.16 -6.48 -4.12
CA GLY A 706 14.41 -7.24 -3.13
C GLY A 706 12.97 -7.52 -3.52
N LYS A 707 12.21 -8.06 -2.56
CA LYS A 707 10.81 -8.43 -2.70
C LYS A 707 9.89 -7.30 -2.25
N TYR A 708 8.82 -7.09 -3.01
CA TYR A 708 7.86 -6.01 -2.82
C TYR A 708 6.42 -6.50 -2.99
N PHE A 709 5.50 -5.85 -2.29
CA PHE A 709 4.06 -5.98 -2.49
C PHE A 709 3.51 -4.71 -3.13
N LEU A 710 2.49 -4.85 -3.97
CA LEU A 710 1.67 -3.74 -4.42
C LEU A 710 0.30 -3.80 -3.74
N ARG A 711 -0.33 -2.65 -3.64
CA ARG A 711 -1.69 -2.45 -3.16
C ARG A 711 -2.38 -1.44 -4.06
N ILE A 712 -3.62 -1.71 -4.43
CA ILE A 712 -4.49 -0.81 -5.17
C ILE A 712 -5.69 -0.51 -4.29
N GLN A 713 -6.03 0.77 -4.16
CA GLN A 713 -7.15 1.24 -3.38
C GLN A 713 -8.08 2.09 -4.24
N SER A 714 -9.38 1.81 -4.24
CA SER A 714 -10.38 2.65 -4.91
C SER A 714 -10.77 3.87 -4.08
N SER A 715 -11.29 4.92 -4.72
CA SER A 715 -11.90 6.07 -4.04
C SER A 715 -13.08 5.69 -3.13
N ARG A 716 -13.76 4.56 -3.41
CA ARG A 716 -14.89 4.04 -2.62
C ARG A 716 -14.45 3.29 -1.36
N GLY A 717 -13.20 2.82 -1.32
CA GLY A 717 -12.59 2.17 -0.15
C GLY A 717 -12.07 0.75 -0.35
N HIS A 718 -12.44 0.07 -1.43
CA HIS A 718 -11.94 -1.26 -1.78
C HIS A 718 -10.40 -1.28 -1.84
N ILE A 719 -9.78 -2.36 -1.36
CA ILE A 719 -8.32 -2.56 -1.33
C ILE A 719 -7.98 -3.95 -1.88
N SER A 720 -7.28 -4.01 -3.01
CA SER A 720 -6.65 -5.26 -3.46
C SER A 720 -5.15 -5.19 -3.27
N GLN A 721 -4.56 -6.20 -2.65
CA GLN A 721 -3.13 -6.25 -2.32
C GLN A 721 -2.53 -7.57 -2.76
N LEU A 722 -1.30 -7.59 -3.27
CA LEU A 722 -0.62 -8.87 -3.48
C LEU A 722 -0.46 -9.63 -2.16
N THR A 723 -0.74 -10.94 -2.15
CA THR A 723 -0.46 -11.83 -1.01
C THR A 723 0.89 -12.53 -1.14
N ALA A 724 1.47 -12.54 -2.35
CA ALA A 724 2.83 -12.98 -2.61
C ALA A 724 3.63 -11.86 -3.29
N PRO A 725 4.90 -11.62 -2.90
CA PRO A 725 5.66 -10.50 -3.43
C PRO A 725 6.17 -10.77 -4.85
N PHE A 726 6.44 -9.69 -5.58
CA PHE A 726 7.25 -9.68 -6.80
C PHE A 726 8.64 -9.13 -6.47
N THR A 727 9.63 -9.39 -7.32
CA THR A 727 11.00 -8.94 -7.15
C THR A 727 11.26 -7.68 -7.98
N ILE A 728 11.82 -6.64 -7.37
CA ILE A 728 12.45 -5.53 -8.09
C ILE A 728 13.96 -5.77 -8.06
N SER A 729 14.60 -5.69 -9.22
CA SER A 729 16.04 -5.87 -9.33
C SER A 729 16.70 -4.74 -10.12
N ASN A 730 17.87 -4.31 -9.64
CA ASN A 730 18.71 -3.36 -10.35
C ASN A 730 19.63 -4.08 -11.34
N PRO A 731 20.02 -3.44 -12.46
CA PRO A 731 21.09 -3.95 -13.31
C PRO A 731 22.36 -4.24 -12.51
N PRO A 732 23.17 -5.23 -12.90
CA PRO A 732 24.42 -5.55 -12.22
C PRO A 732 25.33 -4.32 -12.18
N THR A 733 25.97 -4.07 -11.04
CA THR A 733 26.91 -2.96 -10.85
C THR A 733 28.20 -3.50 -10.27
N ILE A 734 29.34 -3.19 -10.89
CA ILE A 734 30.66 -3.57 -10.39
C ILE A 734 31.07 -2.59 -9.29
N THR A 735 31.22 -3.09 -8.06
CA THR A 735 31.60 -2.29 -6.88
C THR A 735 33.10 -2.34 -6.60
N ALA A 736 33.81 -3.39 -7.07
CA ALA A 736 35.27 -3.45 -7.06
C ALA A 736 35.80 -3.92 -8.42
N GLN A 737 36.60 -3.07 -9.05
CA GLN A 737 37.25 -3.35 -10.33
C GLN A 737 38.45 -4.31 -10.14
N PRO A 738 38.77 -5.13 -11.16
CA PRO A 738 39.98 -5.93 -11.12
C PRO A 738 41.21 -5.02 -11.20
N ARG A 739 42.37 -5.53 -10.77
CA ARG A 739 43.65 -4.81 -10.82
C ARG A 739 44.61 -5.51 -11.78
N ASN A 740 45.59 -4.76 -12.29
CA ASN A 740 46.69 -5.36 -13.04
C ASN A 740 47.41 -6.40 -12.15
N ALA A 741 47.83 -7.51 -12.76
CA ALA A 741 48.52 -8.59 -12.06
C ALA A 741 49.79 -8.98 -12.83
N SER A 742 50.79 -9.46 -12.11
CA SER A 742 51.96 -10.09 -12.69
C SER A 742 52.42 -11.26 -11.83
N ALA A 743 52.96 -12.29 -12.47
CA ALA A 743 53.58 -13.44 -11.79
C ALA A 743 54.75 -13.96 -12.62
N CYS A 744 55.63 -14.71 -11.98
CA CYS A 744 56.76 -15.35 -12.65
C CYS A 744 56.27 -16.42 -13.64
N PRO A 745 57.00 -16.71 -14.72
CA PRO A 745 56.65 -17.79 -15.63
C PRO A 745 56.40 -19.12 -14.88
N GLY A 746 55.28 -19.77 -15.15
CA GLY A 746 54.87 -21.01 -14.49
C GLY A 746 54.20 -20.86 -13.12
N GLN A 747 54.17 -19.66 -12.52
CA GLN A 747 53.48 -19.40 -11.25
C GLN A 747 52.03 -18.93 -11.48
N PRO A 748 51.10 -19.17 -10.54
CA PRO A 748 49.72 -18.76 -10.68
C PRO A 748 49.51 -17.26 -10.50
N ALA A 749 48.46 -16.72 -11.11
CA ALA A 749 47.97 -15.36 -10.90
C ALA A 749 46.44 -15.34 -10.80
N THR A 750 45.86 -14.34 -10.13
CA THR A 750 44.41 -14.19 -10.01
C THR A 750 43.95 -12.78 -10.40
N LEU A 751 42.79 -12.70 -11.03
CA LEU A 751 42.06 -11.45 -11.27
C LEU A 751 40.69 -11.58 -10.60
N SER A 752 40.29 -10.61 -9.79
CA SER A 752 39.03 -10.68 -9.03
C SER A 752 38.20 -9.43 -9.22
N ILE A 753 36.87 -9.59 -9.23
CA ILE A 753 35.93 -8.47 -9.18
C ILE A 753 34.87 -8.69 -8.11
N THR A 754 34.27 -7.58 -7.66
CA THR A 754 33.07 -7.62 -6.82
C THR A 754 31.95 -6.85 -7.51
N ALA A 755 30.76 -7.43 -7.55
CA ALA A 755 29.59 -6.80 -8.14
C ALA A 755 28.35 -7.02 -7.27
N THR A 756 27.36 -6.15 -7.42
CA THR A 756 26.05 -6.23 -6.78
C THR A 756 24.96 -6.37 -7.86
N GLY A 757 23.86 -7.04 -7.51
CA GLY A 757 22.74 -7.34 -8.41
C GLY A 757 22.19 -8.75 -8.15
N ALA A 758 21.01 -9.06 -8.70
CA ALA A 758 20.43 -10.40 -8.55
C ALA A 758 20.89 -11.34 -9.67
N LEU A 759 21.01 -12.64 -9.36
CA LEU A 759 21.37 -13.71 -10.30
C LEU A 759 22.63 -13.38 -11.13
N LEU A 760 23.66 -12.86 -10.47
CA LEU A 760 24.90 -12.47 -11.13
C LEU A 760 25.58 -13.66 -11.80
N LYS A 761 25.97 -13.49 -13.05
CA LYS A 761 26.84 -14.41 -13.79
C LYS A 761 28.03 -13.64 -14.33
N TYR A 762 29.18 -14.29 -14.33
CA TYR A 762 30.44 -13.72 -14.75
C TYR A 762 30.89 -14.40 -16.04
N GLN A 763 31.57 -13.64 -16.89
CA GLN A 763 32.27 -14.18 -18.06
C GLN A 763 33.55 -13.37 -18.26
N TRP A 764 34.69 -14.00 -18.00
CA TRP A 764 35.98 -13.39 -18.28
C TRP A 764 36.32 -13.49 -19.76
N ARG A 765 36.97 -12.45 -20.26
CA ARG A 765 37.45 -12.32 -21.62
C ARG A 765 38.94 -12.02 -21.64
N LYS A 766 39.64 -12.61 -22.61
CA LYS A 766 40.98 -12.18 -23.00
C LYS A 766 40.87 -11.38 -24.29
N GLY A 767 41.24 -10.10 -24.26
CA GLY A 767 40.89 -9.14 -25.30
C GLY A 767 39.37 -9.04 -25.46
N MET A 768 38.84 -9.45 -26.62
CA MET A 768 37.39 -9.48 -26.89
C MET A 768 36.78 -10.90 -26.86
N THR A 769 37.59 -11.93 -26.60
CA THR A 769 37.16 -13.34 -26.69
C THR A 769 36.87 -13.92 -25.31
N ASP A 770 35.72 -14.57 -25.16
CA ASP A 770 35.33 -15.29 -23.94
C ASP A 770 36.30 -16.43 -23.64
N ILE A 771 36.73 -16.51 -22.38
CA ILE A 771 37.53 -17.62 -21.87
C ILE A 771 36.56 -18.74 -21.46
N PRO A 772 36.63 -19.94 -22.06
CA PRO A 772 35.73 -21.03 -21.72
C PRO A 772 35.75 -21.36 -20.22
N ASN A 773 34.56 -21.55 -19.63
CA ASN A 773 34.35 -21.91 -18.23
C ASN A 773 34.83 -20.89 -17.18
N ALA A 774 35.32 -19.71 -17.59
CA ALA A 774 35.72 -18.65 -16.67
C ALA A 774 34.51 -17.85 -16.16
N THR A 775 33.65 -18.51 -15.39
CA THR A 775 32.33 -18.00 -14.98
C THR A 775 32.22 -17.60 -13.50
N SER A 776 33.37 -17.51 -12.82
CA SER A 776 33.46 -17.07 -11.42
C SER A 776 33.81 -15.58 -11.32
N ASN A 777 33.56 -14.98 -10.15
CA ASN A 777 34.00 -13.61 -9.84
C ASN A 777 35.53 -13.50 -9.68
N VAL A 778 36.23 -14.63 -9.64
CA VAL A 778 37.69 -14.74 -9.67
C VAL A 778 38.10 -15.56 -10.90
N LEU A 779 39.00 -15.02 -11.72
CA LEU A 779 39.72 -15.77 -12.74
C LEU A 779 41.06 -16.24 -12.15
N GLU A 780 41.21 -17.55 -12.00
CA GLU A 780 42.48 -18.17 -11.68
C GLU A 780 43.23 -18.52 -12.95
N ILE A 781 44.50 -18.13 -13.00
CA ILE A 781 45.43 -18.44 -14.08
C ILE A 781 46.49 -19.35 -13.46
N PRO A 782 46.41 -20.69 -13.64
CA PRO A 782 47.23 -21.64 -12.89
C PRO A 782 48.74 -21.50 -13.11
N ALA A 783 49.13 -21.06 -14.31
CA ALA A 783 50.50 -20.79 -14.68
C ALA A 783 50.55 -19.63 -15.67
N VAL A 784 51.36 -18.61 -15.39
CA VAL A 784 51.60 -17.52 -16.33
C VAL A 784 52.57 -17.96 -17.41
N ASP A 785 52.16 -17.87 -18.67
CA ASP A 785 52.95 -18.18 -19.86
C ASP A 785 52.68 -17.18 -20.99
N ALA A 786 53.33 -17.36 -22.16
CA ALA A 786 53.14 -16.46 -23.30
C ALA A 786 51.68 -16.44 -23.81
N ALA A 787 50.93 -17.54 -23.63
CA ALA A 787 49.54 -17.67 -24.04
C ALA A 787 48.56 -17.07 -23.02
N SER A 788 48.96 -16.84 -21.77
CA SER A 788 48.15 -16.20 -20.74
C SER A 788 48.40 -14.68 -20.66
N ILE A 789 49.57 -14.17 -21.03
CA ILE A 789 49.84 -12.71 -21.01
C ILE A 789 48.86 -11.96 -21.92
N GLY A 790 48.33 -10.83 -21.44
CA GLY A 790 47.45 -9.98 -22.24
C GLY A 790 46.47 -9.14 -21.43
N GLN A 791 45.47 -8.62 -22.12
CA GLN A 791 44.40 -7.80 -21.53
C GLN A 791 43.20 -8.66 -21.18
N TYR A 792 42.64 -8.41 -19.99
CA TYR A 792 41.50 -9.14 -19.45
C TYR A 792 40.39 -8.18 -19.07
N SER A 793 39.14 -8.58 -19.31
CA SER A 793 37.95 -7.90 -18.82
C SER A 793 36.92 -8.94 -18.39
N CYS A 794 35.97 -8.57 -17.53
CA CYS A 794 34.87 -9.43 -17.12
C CYS A 794 33.54 -8.75 -17.45
N ILE A 795 32.64 -9.49 -18.09
CA ILE A 795 31.24 -9.09 -18.24
C ILE A 795 30.46 -9.69 -17.09
N VAL A 796 29.77 -8.84 -16.34
CA VAL A 796 28.82 -9.22 -15.30
C VAL A 796 27.42 -9.05 -15.86
N THR A 797 26.73 -10.17 -16.06
CA THR A 797 25.29 -10.19 -16.36
C THR A 797 24.52 -10.45 -15.07
N GLY A 798 23.25 -10.03 -15.02
CA GLY A 798 22.37 -10.29 -13.88
C GLY A 798 20.95 -10.52 -14.37
N ALA A 799 20.00 -10.53 -13.42
CA ALA A 799 18.57 -10.63 -13.73
C ALA A 799 18.08 -9.50 -14.66
N CYS A 800 18.77 -8.35 -14.66
CA CYS A 800 18.40 -7.15 -15.39
C CYS A 800 19.51 -6.64 -16.30
N SER A 801 19.13 -6.09 -17.45
CA SER A 801 20.01 -5.39 -18.38
C SER A 801 20.11 -3.89 -18.05
N PRO A 802 21.21 -3.21 -18.42
CA PRO A 802 22.37 -3.74 -19.15
C PRO A 802 23.34 -4.52 -18.26
N SER A 803 24.15 -5.38 -18.87
CA SER A 803 25.31 -5.98 -18.20
C SER A 803 26.37 -4.94 -17.87
N ALA A 804 27.09 -5.11 -16.76
CA ALA A 804 28.26 -4.30 -16.45
C ALA A 804 29.52 -4.94 -17.06
N THR A 805 30.40 -4.14 -17.64
CA THR A 805 31.72 -4.60 -18.10
C THR A 805 32.79 -3.98 -17.20
N SER A 806 33.72 -4.79 -16.71
CA SER A 806 34.83 -4.31 -15.90
C SER A 806 35.76 -3.41 -16.72
N GLN A 807 36.60 -2.65 -16.01
CA GLN A 807 37.79 -2.07 -16.63
C GLN A 807 38.69 -3.18 -17.18
N THR A 808 39.42 -2.85 -18.26
CA THR A 808 40.43 -3.74 -18.83
C THR A 808 41.68 -3.70 -17.97
N VAL A 809 42.14 -4.86 -17.52
CA VAL A 809 43.38 -5.03 -16.76
C VAL A 809 44.40 -5.84 -17.55
N THR A 810 45.67 -5.66 -17.22
CA THR A 810 46.77 -6.36 -17.86
C THR A 810 47.31 -7.46 -16.94
N LEU A 811 47.50 -8.65 -17.51
CA LEU A 811 48.35 -9.69 -16.96
C LEU A 811 49.69 -9.66 -17.68
N SER A 812 50.77 -9.45 -16.94
CA SER A 812 52.15 -9.45 -17.48
C SER A 812 53.03 -10.48 -16.76
N THR A 813 54.16 -10.81 -17.36
CA THR A 813 55.22 -11.54 -16.66
C THR A 813 55.91 -10.61 -15.67
N ALA A 814 56.07 -11.06 -14.43
CA ALA A 814 56.94 -10.38 -13.47
C ALA A 814 58.40 -10.43 -13.94
N GLN A 815 59.17 -9.38 -13.64
CA GLN A 815 60.54 -9.24 -14.13
C GLN A 815 61.47 -10.26 -13.47
N ALA A 816 62.15 -11.09 -14.28
CA ALA A 816 63.14 -12.05 -13.80
C ALA A 816 64.31 -11.35 -13.10
N THR A 817 64.83 -11.99 -12.04
CA THR A 817 66.04 -11.52 -11.36
C THR A 817 67.24 -11.67 -12.30
N ALA A 818 67.82 -10.56 -12.75
CA ALA A 818 68.94 -10.57 -13.69
C ALA A 818 70.02 -9.56 -13.28
N ILE A 819 71.27 -10.01 -13.25
CA ILE A 819 72.42 -9.16 -12.99
C ILE A 819 72.75 -8.36 -14.26
N THR A 820 72.70 -7.04 -14.16
CA THR A 820 72.97 -6.09 -15.25
C THR A 820 74.35 -5.47 -15.18
N THR A 821 75.03 -5.54 -14.04
CA THR A 821 76.43 -5.14 -13.91
C THR A 821 77.14 -6.11 -12.98
N GLN A 822 78.18 -6.75 -13.50
CA GLN A 822 79.03 -7.65 -12.73
C GLN A 822 80.03 -6.85 -11.87
N PRO A 823 80.47 -7.37 -10.71
CA PRO A 823 81.58 -6.78 -9.99
C PRO A 823 82.88 -6.94 -10.77
N SER A 824 83.70 -5.89 -10.77
CA SER A 824 85.01 -5.88 -11.42
C SER A 824 86.10 -6.36 -10.44
N SER A 825 87.07 -7.12 -10.94
CA SER A 825 88.30 -7.43 -10.19
C SER A 825 89.05 -6.14 -9.82
N VAL A 826 89.63 -6.09 -8.62
CA VAL A 826 90.35 -4.91 -8.11
C VAL A 826 91.73 -5.31 -7.61
N THR A 827 92.74 -4.53 -7.98
CA THR A 827 94.06 -4.57 -7.34
C THR A 827 94.20 -3.34 -6.46
N VAL A 828 94.46 -3.53 -5.17
CA VAL A 828 94.50 -2.46 -4.17
C VAL A 828 95.74 -2.60 -3.29
N GLU A 829 96.41 -1.49 -2.97
CA GLU A 829 97.53 -1.51 -2.03
C GLU A 829 97.03 -1.68 -0.58
N GLN A 830 97.76 -2.42 0.25
CA GLN A 830 97.39 -2.67 1.64
C GLN A 830 97.02 -1.38 2.39
N SER A 831 95.98 -1.43 3.22
CA SER A 831 95.38 -0.30 3.96
C SER A 831 94.57 0.70 3.14
N ARG A 832 94.41 0.50 1.82
CA ARG A 832 93.45 1.26 1.01
C ARG A 832 92.09 0.54 0.94
N PRO A 833 90.96 1.27 0.86
CA PRO A 833 89.64 0.66 0.72
C PRO A 833 89.41 0.10 -0.69
N PHE A 834 88.54 -0.90 -0.81
CA PHE A 834 87.97 -1.32 -2.09
C PHE A 834 86.46 -1.57 -1.97
N THR A 835 85.77 -1.54 -3.11
CA THR A 835 84.33 -1.83 -3.20
C THR A 835 84.07 -2.72 -4.40
N LEU A 836 83.29 -3.78 -4.17
CA LEU A 836 82.71 -4.60 -5.23
C LEU A 836 81.23 -4.27 -5.33
N SER A 837 80.76 -3.97 -6.53
CA SER A 837 79.38 -3.54 -6.78
C SER A 837 78.70 -4.49 -7.77
N VAL A 838 77.48 -4.91 -7.46
CA VAL A 838 76.60 -5.59 -8.40
C VAL A 838 75.37 -4.72 -8.66
N LYS A 839 74.94 -4.62 -9.93
CA LYS A 839 73.61 -4.09 -10.26
C LYS A 839 72.76 -5.23 -10.79
N ALA A 840 71.51 -5.29 -10.33
CA ALA A 840 70.54 -6.26 -10.77
C ALA A 840 69.17 -5.62 -11.03
N THR A 841 68.35 -6.32 -11.78
CA THR A 841 66.94 -6.00 -12.07
C THR A 841 66.06 -7.15 -11.57
N GLY A 842 64.82 -6.85 -11.19
CA GLY A 842 63.90 -7.78 -10.52
C GLY A 842 63.18 -7.08 -9.36
N SER A 843 62.09 -7.67 -8.86
CA SER A 843 61.43 -7.19 -7.63
C SER A 843 62.05 -7.83 -6.38
N ASP A 844 61.90 -7.19 -5.22
CA ASP A 844 62.31 -7.74 -3.91
C ASP A 844 63.76 -8.27 -3.86
N LEU A 845 64.68 -7.50 -4.43
CA LEU A 845 66.08 -7.92 -4.56
C LEU A 845 66.75 -8.08 -3.19
N SER A 846 67.41 -9.21 -3.01
CA SER A 846 68.25 -9.55 -1.86
C SER A 846 69.63 -9.96 -2.36
N TYR A 847 70.67 -9.68 -1.58
CA TYR A 847 72.06 -9.95 -1.97
C TYR A 847 72.75 -10.79 -0.90
N GLN A 848 73.70 -11.62 -1.31
CA GLN A 848 74.60 -12.33 -0.40
C GLN A 848 75.97 -12.49 -1.06
N TRP A 849 76.96 -11.76 -0.55
CA TRP A 849 78.35 -11.90 -1.01
C TRP A 849 79.01 -13.14 -0.40
N SER A 850 79.86 -13.78 -1.19
CA SER A 850 80.67 -14.93 -0.79
C SER A 850 82.12 -14.70 -1.20
N LYS A 851 83.05 -15.10 -0.31
CA LYS A 851 84.48 -15.14 -0.56
C LYS A 851 84.94 -16.59 -0.67
N ASP A 852 85.60 -16.93 -1.77
CA ASP A 852 86.14 -18.26 -2.06
C ASP A 852 85.09 -19.38 -1.85
N GLY A 853 83.85 -19.09 -2.27
CA GLY A 853 82.69 -19.98 -2.15
C GLY A 853 81.99 -19.98 -0.78
N THR A 854 82.49 -19.26 0.22
CA THR A 854 81.87 -19.19 1.56
C THR A 854 81.11 -17.87 1.75
N PRO A 855 79.83 -17.88 2.18
CA PRO A 855 79.07 -16.66 2.44
C PRO A 855 79.73 -15.78 3.50
N ILE A 856 79.81 -14.48 3.22
CA ILE A 856 80.32 -13.48 4.15
C ILE A 856 79.14 -13.00 5.00
N THR A 857 79.18 -13.28 6.30
CA THR A 857 78.11 -12.90 7.23
C THR A 857 77.83 -11.40 7.19
N GLY A 858 76.57 -11.03 6.98
CA GLY A 858 76.10 -9.63 6.96
C GLY A 858 76.31 -8.88 5.64
N ALA A 859 77.03 -9.45 4.67
CA ALA A 859 77.27 -8.84 3.37
C ALA A 859 76.05 -8.99 2.43
N THR A 860 74.98 -8.24 2.73
CA THR A 860 73.65 -8.36 2.09
C THR A 860 73.23 -7.16 1.25
N SER A 861 74.19 -6.26 0.99
CA SER A 861 74.00 -5.07 0.15
C SER A 861 74.48 -5.29 -1.28
N ALA A 862 73.98 -4.49 -2.22
CA ALA A 862 74.45 -4.47 -3.61
C ALA A 862 75.94 -4.12 -3.74
N ASP A 863 76.47 -3.37 -2.77
CA ASP A 863 77.89 -3.05 -2.65
C ASP A 863 78.50 -3.79 -1.45
N TYR A 864 79.62 -4.47 -1.67
CA TYR A 864 80.47 -5.01 -0.62
C TYR A 864 81.70 -4.13 -0.47
N VAL A 865 81.82 -3.48 0.70
CA VAL A 865 82.86 -2.49 0.99
C VAL A 865 83.81 -3.02 2.04
N VAL A 866 85.12 -2.92 1.76
CA VAL A 866 86.18 -3.13 2.75
C VAL A 866 86.92 -1.82 2.94
N SER A 867 86.83 -1.23 4.14
CA SER A 867 87.32 0.13 4.42
C SER A 867 88.84 0.24 4.54
N ALA A 868 89.53 -0.85 4.84
CA ALA A 868 90.99 -0.94 4.88
C ALA A 868 91.41 -2.37 4.54
N SER A 869 92.01 -2.56 3.35
CA SER A 869 92.37 -3.89 2.86
C SER A 869 93.55 -4.51 3.63
N ALA A 870 93.37 -5.76 4.05
CA ALA A 870 94.40 -6.63 4.58
C ALA A 870 94.84 -7.66 3.52
N LEU A 871 96.03 -8.25 3.67
CA LEU A 871 96.48 -9.32 2.76
C LEU A 871 95.54 -10.53 2.77
N THR A 872 94.82 -10.76 3.87
CA THR A 872 93.78 -11.80 3.99
C THR A 872 92.50 -11.49 3.23
N ASP A 873 92.33 -10.28 2.69
CA ASP A 873 91.18 -9.89 1.87
C ASP A 873 91.38 -10.26 0.40
N ALA A 874 92.58 -10.67 -0.02
CA ALA A 874 92.78 -11.24 -1.36
C ALA A 874 91.96 -12.53 -1.53
N GLY A 875 91.33 -12.71 -2.69
CA GLY A 875 90.48 -13.87 -2.96
C GLY A 875 89.46 -13.65 -4.07
N SER A 876 88.64 -14.67 -4.31
CA SER A 876 87.58 -14.68 -5.32
C SER A 876 86.24 -14.33 -4.69
N TYR A 877 85.61 -13.26 -5.15
CA TYR A 877 84.34 -12.78 -4.64
C TYR A 877 83.21 -12.99 -5.64
N SER A 878 82.06 -13.45 -5.18
CA SER A 878 80.82 -13.51 -5.98
C SER A 878 79.63 -13.11 -5.12
N CYS A 879 78.56 -12.64 -5.74
CA CYS A 879 77.32 -12.27 -5.07
C CYS A 879 76.16 -13.10 -5.65
N GLU A 880 75.38 -13.74 -4.79
CA GLU A 880 74.08 -14.27 -5.17
C GLU A 880 73.02 -13.18 -4.97
N VAL A 881 72.31 -12.84 -6.04
CA VAL A 881 71.18 -11.91 -6.02
C VAL A 881 69.89 -12.72 -6.10
N GLY A 882 69.11 -12.73 -5.02
CA GLY A 882 67.74 -13.24 -5.03
C GLY A 882 66.74 -12.15 -5.40
N GLY A 883 65.62 -12.52 -6.01
CA GLY A 883 64.51 -11.62 -6.27
C GLY A 883 63.19 -12.37 -6.46
N GLY A 884 62.10 -11.63 -6.62
CA GLY A 884 60.74 -12.17 -6.68
C GLY A 884 60.52 -13.24 -7.76
N CYS A 885 61.34 -13.25 -8.82
CA CYS A 885 61.34 -14.26 -9.87
C CYS A 885 62.70 -14.95 -10.06
N GLY A 886 63.22 -15.55 -8.99
CA GLY A 886 64.38 -16.43 -9.02
C GLY A 886 65.67 -15.78 -8.50
N LYS A 887 66.79 -16.50 -8.65
CA LYS A 887 68.12 -16.08 -8.20
C LYS A 887 69.09 -16.01 -9.38
N ALA A 888 70.05 -15.09 -9.31
CA ALA A 888 71.15 -14.96 -10.25
C ALA A 888 72.46 -14.79 -9.48
N THR A 889 73.54 -15.44 -9.92
CA THR A 889 74.87 -15.32 -9.29
C THR A 889 75.80 -14.54 -10.18
N THR A 890 76.59 -13.63 -9.61
CA THR A 890 77.58 -12.84 -10.37
C THR A 890 78.70 -13.72 -10.91
N SER A 891 79.40 -13.21 -11.92
CA SER A 891 80.75 -13.69 -12.21
C SER A 891 81.68 -13.41 -11.02
N VAL A 892 82.78 -14.14 -10.95
CA VAL A 892 83.80 -13.98 -9.90
C VAL A 892 84.62 -12.71 -10.15
N ALA A 893 84.68 -11.82 -9.16
CA ALA A 893 85.62 -10.71 -9.10
C ALA A 893 86.81 -11.09 -8.23
N VAL A 894 88.03 -10.96 -8.77
CA VAL A 894 89.25 -11.30 -8.04
C VAL A 894 89.80 -10.03 -7.39
N VAL A 895 89.99 -10.07 -6.07
CA VAL A 895 90.64 -9.00 -5.32
C VAL A 895 92.10 -9.38 -5.06
N THR A 896 93.03 -8.53 -5.49
CA THR A 896 94.47 -8.68 -5.26
C THR A 896 94.95 -7.54 -4.36
N VAL A 897 95.65 -7.85 -3.26
CA VAL A 897 96.18 -6.84 -2.33
C VAL A 897 97.71 -6.80 -2.40
N THR A 898 98.31 -5.67 -2.79
CA THR A 898 99.78 -5.53 -2.97
C THR A 898 100.47 -4.82 -1.79
N PRO A 899 101.69 -5.25 -1.38
CA PRO A 899 102.48 -4.56 -0.36
C PRO A 899 102.98 -3.19 -0.88
N GLY A 900 102.93 -2.14 -0.07
CA GLY A 900 103.43 -0.82 -0.44
C GLY A 900 104.97 -0.72 -0.40
N THR A 901 105.60 -0.16 -1.44
CA THR A 901 107.04 0.12 -1.50
C THR A 901 107.32 1.62 -1.50
N SER A 902 108.02 2.13 -0.48
CA SER A 902 108.62 3.46 -0.43
C SER A 902 110.15 3.34 -0.36
N VAL A 903 110.88 4.09 -1.19
CA VAL A 903 112.32 4.32 -1.05
C VAL A 903 112.54 5.81 -0.83
N GLU A 904 113.00 6.15 0.37
CA GLU A 904 113.65 7.41 0.71
C GLU A 904 114.93 7.56 -0.11
N ASP A 905 115.23 8.77 -0.59
CA ASP A 905 116.53 9.35 -0.23
C ASP A 905 116.53 10.87 -0.32
N ASP A 906 117.02 11.44 0.77
CA ASP A 906 117.20 12.84 1.10
C ASP A 906 118.56 13.30 0.56
N TYR A 907 118.58 14.25 -0.39
CA TYR A 907 119.81 14.90 -0.85
C TYR A 907 119.61 16.42 -0.90
N ALA A 908 119.34 17.00 0.28
CA ALA A 908 119.73 18.36 0.62
C ALA A 908 120.57 18.30 1.90
N THR A 909 121.89 18.18 1.77
CA THR A 909 122.81 18.15 2.91
C THR A 909 122.58 19.34 3.86
N GLY A 910 121.94 19.07 5.00
CA GLY A 910 122.04 19.86 6.24
C GLY A 910 121.64 21.34 6.18
N LYS A 911 120.87 21.79 5.17
CA LYS A 911 120.46 23.20 5.03
C LYS A 911 118.94 23.31 4.92
N THR A 912 118.29 23.80 5.98
CA THR A 912 116.82 23.95 6.08
C THR A 912 116.20 24.95 5.09
N TRP A 913 117.03 25.73 4.41
CA TRP A 913 116.61 26.80 3.52
C TRP A 913 116.49 26.38 2.05
N LEU A 914 116.86 25.15 1.69
CA LEU A 914 116.79 24.66 0.32
C LEU A 914 116.21 23.24 0.28
N ARG A 915 115.16 23.01 -0.52
CA ARG A 915 114.50 21.70 -0.62
C ARG A 915 114.08 21.39 -2.05
N LEU A 916 114.39 20.20 -2.54
CA LEU A 916 113.83 19.68 -3.79
C LEU A 916 112.37 19.26 -3.56
N LEU A 917 111.44 19.82 -4.34
CA LEU A 917 110.03 19.44 -4.33
C LEU A 917 109.71 18.34 -5.36
N GLY A 918 110.55 18.19 -6.37
CA GLY A 918 110.42 17.19 -7.44
C GLY A 918 109.65 17.70 -8.67
N PRO A 919 109.27 16.81 -9.59
CA PRO A 919 109.52 15.37 -9.55
C PRO A 919 110.99 15.03 -9.84
N THR A 920 111.48 13.94 -9.25
CA THR A 920 112.72 13.28 -9.65
C THR A 920 112.44 11.79 -9.88
N PRO A 921 112.61 11.27 -11.12
CA PRO A 921 113.19 11.94 -12.28
C PRO A 921 112.30 13.03 -12.91
N ALA A 922 112.88 14.18 -13.28
CA ALA A 922 112.20 15.26 -13.98
C ALA A 922 112.24 15.05 -15.50
N SER A 923 111.13 15.27 -16.19
CA SER A 923 111.04 15.17 -17.67
C SER A 923 111.03 16.55 -18.36
N GLU A 924 110.34 17.53 -17.78
CA GLU A 924 110.22 18.89 -18.36
C GLU A 924 110.80 19.97 -17.45
N ALA A 925 110.52 19.89 -16.15
CA ALA A 925 111.03 20.80 -15.13
C ALA A 925 111.03 20.11 -13.77
N ALA A 926 111.85 20.61 -12.87
CA ALA A 926 111.80 20.27 -11.45
C ALA A 926 111.56 21.53 -10.63
N PHE A 927 110.91 21.39 -9.48
CA PHE A 927 110.65 22.48 -8.57
C PHE A 927 111.53 22.37 -7.33
N ILE A 928 112.13 23.51 -6.95
CA ILE A 928 112.98 23.63 -5.78
C ILE A 928 112.44 24.78 -4.94
N ARG A 929 112.28 24.54 -3.64
CA ARG A 929 111.93 25.57 -2.68
C ARG A 929 113.18 26.19 -2.08
N VAL A 930 113.26 27.51 -2.14
CA VAL A 930 114.29 28.32 -1.49
C VAL A 930 113.62 29.16 -0.41
N ARG A 931 114.12 29.12 0.81
CA ARG A 931 113.69 29.99 1.91
C ARG A 931 114.81 30.96 2.23
N GLN A 932 114.53 32.23 2.42
CA GLN A 932 115.55 33.18 2.83
C GLN A 932 114.96 34.31 3.67
N GLU A 933 115.77 34.86 4.58
CA GLU A 933 115.31 35.89 5.52
C GLU A 933 115.32 37.30 4.93
N ASN A 934 116.04 37.54 3.82
CA ASN A 934 116.15 38.85 3.18
C ASN A 934 115.90 38.73 1.67
N GLN A 935 115.32 39.78 1.08
CA GLN A 935 115.09 39.85 -0.36
C GLN A 935 116.44 40.03 -1.07
N THR A 936 116.90 38.99 -1.78
CA THR A 936 118.20 38.98 -2.46
C THR A 936 118.11 38.46 -3.88
N GLU A 937 119.00 38.94 -4.74
CA GLU A 937 119.16 38.45 -6.11
C GLU A 937 119.70 37.01 -6.10
N ALA A 938 119.06 36.15 -6.89
CA ALA A 938 119.28 34.72 -6.90
C ALA A 938 119.62 34.24 -8.31
N THR A 939 120.61 33.35 -8.40
CA THR A 939 121.00 32.70 -9.65
C THR A 939 121.11 31.20 -9.44
N ALA A 940 120.77 30.43 -10.45
CA ALA A 940 120.96 28.98 -10.46
C ALA A 940 121.86 28.56 -11.61
N ARG A 941 122.66 27.53 -11.37
CA ARG A 941 123.51 26.91 -12.36
C ARG A 941 123.30 25.41 -12.33
N ILE A 942 123.02 24.84 -13.49
CA ILE A 942 122.91 23.39 -13.65
C ILE A 942 124.27 22.88 -14.13
N VAL A 943 124.81 21.91 -13.40
CA VAL A 943 126.08 21.26 -13.73
C VAL A 943 125.85 19.77 -14.02
N ASP A 944 126.58 19.25 -15.01
CA ASP A 944 126.65 17.82 -15.30
C ASP A 944 127.53 17.06 -14.27
N GLU A 945 127.58 15.73 -14.35
CA GLU A 945 128.40 14.90 -13.46
C GLU A 945 129.92 15.15 -13.60
N GLN A 946 130.37 15.83 -14.67
CA GLN A 946 131.77 16.25 -14.83
C GLN A 946 132.04 17.66 -14.28
N GLY A 947 131.04 18.30 -13.65
CA GLY A 947 131.13 19.62 -13.03
C GLY A 947 131.03 20.79 -14.02
N ARG A 948 130.73 20.56 -15.30
CA ARG A 948 130.61 21.60 -16.31
C ARG A 948 129.23 22.25 -16.24
N THR A 949 129.19 23.58 -16.35
CA THR A 949 127.94 24.34 -16.45
C THR A 949 127.24 24.03 -17.76
N VAL A 950 126.05 23.43 -17.71
CA VAL A 950 125.23 23.15 -18.89
C VAL A 950 124.11 24.17 -19.07
N ALA A 951 123.70 24.85 -17.99
CA ALA A 951 122.78 25.98 -18.04
C ALA A 951 123.00 26.92 -16.86
N THR A 952 122.78 28.22 -17.08
CA THR A 952 122.67 29.23 -16.02
C THR A 952 121.31 29.88 -16.15
N LEU A 953 120.61 30.01 -15.02
CA LEU A 953 119.30 30.62 -14.91
C LEU A 953 119.39 31.80 -13.96
N ASP A 954 118.99 32.97 -14.43
CA ASP A 954 118.72 34.10 -13.54
C ASP A 954 117.35 33.88 -12.91
N LEU A 955 117.31 33.79 -11.58
CA LEU A 955 116.07 33.60 -10.83
C LEU A 955 115.49 34.95 -10.39
N GLY A 956 116.20 36.05 -10.66
CA GLY A 956 115.84 37.40 -10.24
C GLY A 956 115.93 37.59 -8.74
N VAL A 957 115.30 38.66 -8.26
CA VAL A 957 115.25 38.97 -6.83
C VAL A 957 114.15 38.16 -6.15
N LEU A 958 114.54 37.16 -5.37
CA LEU A 958 113.60 36.34 -4.60
C LEU A 958 113.20 37.08 -3.30
N PRO A 959 111.94 37.03 -2.85
CA PRO A 959 111.47 37.69 -1.63
C PRO A 959 112.09 37.10 -0.35
N SER A 960 111.95 37.82 0.77
CA SER A 960 112.39 37.41 2.12
C SER A 960 111.42 36.41 2.76
N ASP A 961 111.15 35.28 2.11
CA ASP A 961 110.41 34.13 2.64
C ASP A 961 110.67 32.86 1.77
N GLU A 962 109.77 31.86 1.77
CA GLU A 962 109.79 30.72 0.85
C GLU A 962 109.37 31.07 -0.59
N SER A 963 110.15 30.62 -1.56
CA SER A 963 109.89 30.76 -3.00
C SER A 963 110.13 29.43 -3.72
N ASP A 964 109.13 29.01 -4.50
CA ASP A 964 109.24 27.82 -5.36
C ASP A 964 109.73 28.22 -6.74
N VAL A 965 110.95 27.78 -7.03
CA VAL A 965 111.64 28.06 -8.27
C VAL A 965 111.50 26.87 -9.21
N ARG A 966 111.04 27.15 -10.42
CA ARG A 966 110.95 26.18 -11.51
C ARG A 966 112.28 26.11 -12.25
N ILE A 967 112.95 24.96 -12.21
CA ILE A 967 114.12 24.65 -13.01
C ILE A 967 113.67 23.90 -14.26
N ALA A 968 113.63 24.60 -15.39
CA ALA A 968 113.32 23.98 -16.68
C ALA A 968 114.50 23.09 -17.11
N VAL A 969 114.20 21.82 -17.42
CA VAL A 969 115.20 20.82 -17.81
C VAL A 969 114.88 20.14 -19.14
N SER A 970 113.86 20.61 -19.84
CA SER A 970 113.40 20.11 -21.13
C SER A 970 114.40 20.24 -22.28
N SER A 971 115.54 20.89 -22.08
CA SER A 971 116.66 20.92 -23.04
C SER A 971 117.83 19.99 -22.66
N LEU A 972 117.80 19.39 -21.47
CA LEU A 972 118.86 18.50 -20.97
C LEU A 972 118.58 17.03 -21.33
N SER A 973 119.63 16.26 -21.59
CA SER A 973 119.55 14.82 -21.86
C SER A 973 119.25 14.00 -20.60
N THR A 974 118.83 12.75 -20.76
CA THR A 974 118.72 11.79 -19.64
C THR A 974 120.05 11.67 -18.91
N GLY A 975 120.04 11.80 -17.59
CA GLY A 975 121.25 11.81 -16.76
C GLY A 975 121.00 12.37 -15.36
N VAL A 976 122.03 12.39 -14.52
CA VAL A 976 121.99 13.02 -13.20
C VAL A 976 122.70 14.36 -13.29
N TYR A 977 122.09 15.39 -12.72
CA TYR A 977 122.58 16.75 -12.70
C TYR A 977 122.58 17.26 -11.26
N VAL A 978 123.40 18.28 -11.00
CA VAL A 978 123.33 19.03 -9.74
C VAL A 978 122.95 20.47 -10.08
N VAL A 979 121.97 21.00 -9.36
CA VAL A 979 121.58 22.40 -9.47
C VAL A 979 122.20 23.13 -8.29
N GLU A 980 123.16 24.00 -8.57
CA GLU A 980 123.72 24.96 -7.62
C GLU A 980 122.83 26.21 -7.62
N ILE A 981 122.34 26.62 -6.45
CA ILE A 981 121.57 27.85 -6.27
C ILE A 981 122.34 28.77 -5.34
N LYS A 982 122.50 30.03 -5.77
CA LYS A 982 123.16 31.09 -5.03
C LYS A 982 122.19 32.24 -4.77
N THR A 983 121.99 32.61 -3.51
CA THR A 983 121.19 33.77 -3.08
C THR A 983 122.04 34.68 -2.19
N GLY A 984 122.38 35.88 -2.68
CA GLY A 984 123.34 36.76 -2.00
C GLY A 984 124.67 36.05 -1.67
N VAL A 985 124.90 35.78 -0.38
CA VAL A 985 126.08 35.05 0.15
C VAL A 985 125.86 33.54 0.37
N GLN A 986 124.62 33.03 0.28
CA GLN A 986 124.33 31.60 0.48
C GLN A 986 124.44 30.82 -0.83
N VAL A 987 125.04 29.63 -0.79
CA VAL A 987 125.10 28.66 -1.90
C VAL A 987 124.63 27.30 -1.41
N GLY A 988 123.73 26.66 -2.16
CA GLY A 988 123.19 25.33 -1.89
C GLY A 988 123.09 24.50 -3.17
N TYR A 989 123.00 23.17 -3.02
CA TYR A 989 122.98 22.23 -4.13
C TYR A 989 121.85 21.23 -3.95
N VAL A 990 121.16 20.89 -5.03
CA VAL A 990 120.21 19.78 -5.07
C VAL A 990 120.48 18.88 -6.25
N ARG A 991 120.38 17.57 -6.01
CA ARG A 991 120.58 16.55 -7.03
C ARG A 991 119.29 16.36 -7.82
N LEU A 992 119.39 16.45 -9.14
CA LEU A 992 118.29 16.22 -10.05
C LEU A 992 118.57 15.01 -10.94
N VAL A 993 117.66 14.06 -10.99
CA VAL A 993 117.69 12.99 -11.99
C VAL A 993 116.76 13.40 -13.12
N ILE A 994 117.22 13.31 -14.36
CA ILE A 994 116.40 13.52 -15.56
C ILE A 994 116.25 12.16 -16.25
N ARG A 995 115.01 11.80 -16.54
CA ARG A 995 114.67 10.61 -17.31
C ARG A 995 113.75 11.00 -18.44
N ARG A 996 114.24 10.91 -19.67
CA ARG A 996 113.41 10.87 -20.87
C ARG A 996 113.15 9.44 -21.31
#